data_AF-A0A9D0CWZ2-F1
#
_entry.id   AF-A0A9D0CWZ2-F1
#
_cell.length_a   1.000
_cell.length_b   1.000
_cell.length_c   1.000
_cell.angle_alpha   90.00
_cell.angle_beta   90.00
_cell.angle_gamma   90.00
#
_symmetry.space_group_name_H-M   'P 1'
#
loop_
_entity.id
_entity.type
_entity.pdbx_description
1 polymer ?
#
loop_
_entity_poly.entity_id
_entity_poly.type
_entity_poly.pdbx_seq_one_letter_code
_entity_poly.pdbx_strand_id
1 'polypeptide(L)'
;MSTITLTPPIATRRQGVQPLERLQLFAGRSMGEVEFDSRQLNLDYRLAQLGNTNHPGILRGLDIVSPQEPDIPYISVSSGLGVNGKGQMIGLSHMIKTEWDQLIEQSSLPPGPGIFYLVLECTEQPLDGSADALQPCQRQDPDPLRDMQKVIMGQLRLRKTAINPAQLGTLGADTIANILCEKQLDQLRDVLLQNTLPLALIALTLNDGTHQPRWIRAEAGRYLAVEHSGVRTLAHHYNHSIRRILREIHNNPGRPFGDHFEQLFKLRYLPAFGAWPLPLLEQPAALPSPMLRGLPDGMNIDMIPVPQSSLPGIQDREISRGVIDLQQAGQSLRLLLAVRDEDYRADLLDRPDTNDQIEDDVYLYHKRSHIAWMEWRQQFDSLYHWTSDDLLTNEQKDQLRPPNPIYPPQPAFEYFEGLIKREMEERQIQDPDKLPLPYRDGIPTPPASYTEWLIDDSAPMPPSPRQNGLAVEYLLNADEIEATRQRIDENCTKLDKVRDLLLRQRQLLDANTVSMATLAGGVSTDGSGLQIARWWPHMEFSTEAIEQTAKAVSTTPTAETESSDTTTEETTWKANTLKTPYLDVASYVPSYPIKTTENTTTLDYNLLTKDTNTLLAYNAVQFDYVQTLDTLSSVMNSTKQKPSEPQFEVENAKFGVMKHLDPALSEYRLANEGINDLYDDYKELESLSENELNDFKNQMAYGKADYLPDPADIELTDDETVKTGLKNRALFRNSRVLTRFIAHLQQKNDTLVRTIRSDEKTLKERLARQQQLSNQINEARTKLIELDKVRAEYLGDYTQARALAREEWNRIEAQHMERSRILNSLTGLYFVKVRRTPVSRIIRRPLQLFHEQDDYLLPSCILGEERELPDSLDIFFDAVMEIPLSHWNTLEPYLWLLPSRFRIDKLQRQRQQRLALKEKGGFYFRANYLEPLVQRSKVRFTDFSQQKIFLDETLTLVQKQARDSLSLEDIQGLPGGKLRSQAHTLKQNLGKVSICLLDTLRGLSPGLRLHWAQLAEDDQIPLTPGSHWPGLEKSTENDTDSVRKIMTLVGWWLAQIKPETASSATTNAMRDMIRALLIEAALGEPEEIVRGQVNSVPPLFKFGERLRLKLNREVRPGLNLHLLDTQQRIVGKVQLEDEDKYGATARITEVINASASLTTEFTVIQVANKLILG
;
A
#
# COMPACT_ATOMS: atom_id res chain seq x y z
N MET A 1 -78.76 -47.28 -36.53
CA MET A 1 -78.18 -46.50 -37.64
C MET A 1 -76.96 -45.78 -37.07
N SER A 2 -75.72 -46.16 -37.35
CA SER A 2 -75.01 -46.23 -38.64
C SER A 2 -74.51 -44.86 -39.12
N THR A 3 -73.25 -44.55 -38.84
CA THR A 3 -72.18 -44.35 -39.84
C THR A 3 -70.84 -44.05 -39.16
N ILE A 4 -69.88 -44.97 -39.27
CA ILE A 4 -68.45 -44.63 -39.32
C ILE A 4 -67.93 -45.27 -40.61
N THR A 5 -67.30 -44.46 -41.45
CA THR A 5 -66.87 -44.83 -42.80
C THR A 5 -65.66 -45.76 -42.78
N LEU A 6 -65.79 -46.91 -43.44
CA LEU A 6 -64.66 -47.78 -43.75
C LEU A 6 -63.96 -47.27 -45.01
N THR A 7 -62.69 -46.87 -44.88
CA THR A 7 -61.79 -46.68 -46.02
C THR A 7 -61.46 -48.05 -46.62
N PRO A 8 -61.52 -48.26 -47.95
CA PRO A 8 -61.19 -49.56 -48.54
C PRO A 8 -59.70 -49.89 -48.37
N PRO A 9 -59.34 -51.16 -48.14
CA PRO A 9 -57.94 -51.57 -48.11
C PRO A 9 -57.33 -51.46 -49.51
N ILE A 10 -56.21 -50.74 -49.62
CA ILE A 10 -55.42 -50.68 -50.86
C ILE A 10 -54.67 -52.01 -51.00
N ALA A 11 -54.98 -52.77 -52.04
CA ALA A 11 -54.28 -54.01 -52.35
C ALA A 11 -52.88 -53.72 -52.95
N THR A 12 -51.84 -53.73 -52.12
CA THR A 12 -50.44 -53.66 -52.58
C THR A 12 -49.83 -55.06 -52.75
N ARG A 13 -50.21 -55.74 -53.83
CA ARG A 13 -49.45 -56.90 -54.33
C ARG A 13 -48.10 -56.43 -54.89
N ARG A 14 -47.12 -56.17 -54.01
CA ARG A 14 -45.75 -55.88 -54.43
C ARG A 14 -45.10 -57.15 -55.00
N GLN A 15 -44.88 -57.16 -56.32
CA GLN A 15 -43.97 -58.13 -56.94
C GLN A 15 -42.57 -57.99 -56.30
N GLY A 16 -41.94 -59.13 -55.97
CA GLY A 16 -40.59 -59.18 -55.39
C GLY A 16 -40.51 -59.47 -53.89
N VAL A 17 -41.63 -59.58 -53.18
CA VAL A 17 -41.66 -60.16 -51.82
C VAL A 17 -41.83 -61.68 -51.96
N GLN A 18 -40.97 -62.47 -51.32
CA GLN A 18 -41.21 -63.92 -51.19
C GLN A 18 -42.58 -64.15 -50.53
N PRO A 19 -43.35 -65.19 -50.92
CA PRO A 19 -44.58 -65.52 -50.21
C PRO A 19 -44.26 -65.72 -48.72
N LEU A 20 -45.00 -65.06 -47.85
CA LEU A 20 -44.90 -65.29 -46.41
C LEU A 20 -45.35 -66.73 -46.14
N GLU A 21 -44.43 -67.57 -45.70
CA GLU A 21 -44.73 -68.98 -45.48
C GLU A 21 -45.23 -69.20 -44.05
N ARG A 22 -46.16 -70.14 -43.91
CA ARG A 22 -47.02 -70.24 -42.73
C ARG A 22 -46.31 -70.88 -41.52
N LEU A 23 -46.23 -70.16 -40.41
CA LEU A 23 -45.98 -70.74 -39.08
C LEU A 23 -47.22 -71.46 -38.55
N GLN A 24 -47.24 -72.78 -38.65
CA GLN A 24 -48.27 -73.61 -38.04
C GLN A 24 -47.89 -74.02 -36.63
N LEU A 25 -48.44 -73.34 -35.63
CA LEU A 25 -48.29 -73.74 -34.22
C LEU A 25 -49.19 -74.93 -33.83
N PHE A 26 -50.28 -75.19 -34.59
CA PHE A 26 -51.20 -76.31 -34.35
C PHE A 26 -51.80 -76.84 -35.66
N ALA A 27 -51.77 -78.16 -35.84
CA ALA A 27 -52.45 -78.80 -36.96
C ALA A 27 -53.99 -78.78 -36.79
N GLY A 28 -54.72 -78.49 -37.87
CA GLY A 28 -56.14 -78.84 -37.99
C GLY A 28 -57.21 -77.81 -37.57
N ARG A 29 -56.86 -76.57 -37.21
CA ARG A 29 -57.86 -75.47 -37.05
C ARG A 29 -57.44 -74.21 -37.82
N SER A 30 -58.28 -73.76 -38.74
CA SER A 30 -58.00 -72.62 -39.63
C SER A 30 -58.88 -71.41 -39.31
N MET A 31 -58.25 -70.29 -38.94
CA MET A 31 -58.73 -68.99 -39.44
C MET A 31 -58.58 -68.97 -40.97
N GLY A 32 -59.39 -68.16 -41.66
CA GLY A 32 -59.20 -67.97 -43.11
C GLY A 32 -57.80 -67.40 -43.39
N GLU A 33 -57.16 -67.85 -44.46
CA GLU A 33 -55.80 -67.48 -44.91
C GLU A 33 -55.57 -65.96 -44.79
N VAL A 34 -56.42 -65.17 -45.45
CA VAL A 34 -56.36 -63.70 -45.44
C VAL A 34 -56.57 -63.10 -44.03
N GLU A 35 -57.42 -63.69 -43.18
CA GLU A 35 -57.66 -63.19 -41.82
C GLU A 35 -56.52 -63.51 -40.85
N PHE A 36 -55.92 -64.70 -40.99
CA PHE A 36 -54.77 -65.11 -40.19
C PHE A 36 -53.56 -64.27 -40.55
N ASP A 37 -53.22 -64.17 -41.84
CA ASP A 37 -52.10 -63.35 -42.31
C ASP A 37 -52.30 -61.88 -41.97
N SER A 38 -53.53 -61.35 -42.12
CA SER A 38 -53.86 -59.99 -41.69
C SER A 38 -53.73 -59.81 -40.18
N ARG A 39 -54.02 -60.81 -39.34
CA ARG A 39 -53.85 -60.72 -37.88
C ARG A 39 -52.40 -60.87 -37.46
N GLN A 40 -51.65 -61.79 -38.05
CA GLN A 40 -50.24 -62.02 -37.78
C GLN A 40 -49.42 -60.79 -38.19
N LEU A 41 -49.58 -60.32 -39.44
CA LEU A 41 -48.94 -59.08 -39.92
C LEU A 41 -49.31 -57.87 -39.07
N ASN A 42 -50.57 -57.73 -38.62
CA ASN A 42 -51.01 -56.60 -37.80
C ASN A 42 -50.50 -56.71 -36.36
N LEU A 43 -50.28 -57.92 -35.83
CA LEU A 43 -49.66 -58.15 -34.53
C LEU A 43 -48.15 -57.86 -34.59
N ASP A 44 -47.43 -58.44 -35.56
CA ASP A 44 -45.99 -58.24 -35.75
C ASP A 44 -45.67 -56.79 -36.12
N TYR A 45 -46.52 -56.13 -36.92
CA TYR A 45 -46.39 -54.71 -37.23
C TYR A 45 -46.65 -53.82 -36.02
N ARG A 46 -47.62 -54.15 -35.14
CA ARG A 46 -47.83 -53.43 -33.87
C ARG A 46 -46.66 -53.65 -32.90
N LEU A 47 -46.16 -54.88 -32.79
CA LEU A 47 -44.99 -55.18 -31.96
C LEU A 47 -43.73 -54.52 -32.51
N ALA A 48 -43.55 -54.43 -33.83
CA ALA A 48 -42.45 -53.68 -34.44
C ALA A 48 -42.61 -52.16 -34.27
N GLN A 49 -43.83 -51.62 -34.32
CA GLN A 49 -44.09 -50.22 -33.97
C GLN A 49 -43.74 -49.91 -32.50
N LEU A 50 -44.06 -50.82 -31.57
CA LEU A 50 -43.65 -50.71 -30.16
C LEU A 50 -42.14 -50.97 -29.96
N GLY A 51 -41.53 -51.85 -30.74
CA GLY A 51 -40.08 -52.08 -30.70
C GLY A 51 -39.28 -50.91 -31.25
N ASN A 52 -39.82 -50.21 -32.25
CA ASN A 52 -39.24 -48.98 -32.80
C ASN A 52 -39.28 -47.77 -31.84
N THR A 53 -39.96 -47.85 -30.69
CA THR A 53 -39.80 -46.86 -29.62
C THR A 53 -38.56 -47.11 -28.76
N ASN A 54 -37.89 -48.25 -28.91
CA ASN A 54 -36.64 -48.60 -28.23
C ASN A 54 -35.45 -48.48 -29.18
N HIS A 55 -34.24 -48.32 -28.62
CA HIS A 55 -33.01 -48.42 -29.41
C HIS A 55 -32.72 -49.89 -29.78
N PRO A 56 -32.21 -50.18 -31.00
CA PRO A 56 -31.83 -51.52 -31.37
C PRO A 56 -30.59 -51.98 -30.59
N GLY A 57 -30.61 -53.21 -30.11
CA GLY A 57 -29.61 -53.79 -29.20
C GLY A 57 -30.23 -54.75 -28.18
N ILE A 58 -29.42 -55.21 -27.23
CA ILE A 58 -29.82 -56.16 -26.19
C ILE A 58 -30.52 -55.41 -25.05
N LEU A 59 -31.72 -55.86 -24.66
CA LEU A 59 -32.48 -55.33 -23.53
C LEU A 59 -32.07 -55.99 -22.21
N ARG A 60 -31.89 -57.32 -22.21
CA ARG A 60 -31.49 -58.10 -21.01
C ARG A 60 -30.93 -59.48 -21.39
N GLY A 61 -30.03 -60.03 -20.58
CA GLY A 61 -29.48 -61.37 -20.76
C GLY A 61 -28.69 -61.52 -22.06
N LEU A 62 -28.70 -62.71 -22.67
CA LEU A 62 -27.86 -63.04 -23.85
C LEU A 62 -26.36 -62.85 -23.58
N ASP A 63 -25.94 -62.95 -22.32
CA ASP A 63 -24.54 -62.96 -21.93
C ASP A 63 -23.90 -64.27 -22.38
N ILE A 64 -22.71 -64.18 -22.96
CA ILE A 64 -21.91 -65.33 -23.37
C ILE A 64 -21.15 -65.83 -22.16
N VAL A 65 -21.47 -67.05 -21.74
CA VAL A 65 -20.67 -67.79 -20.77
C VAL A 65 -19.67 -68.60 -21.57
N SER A 66 -18.55 -67.95 -21.90
CA SER A 66 -17.33 -68.59 -22.37
C SER A 66 -16.26 -68.38 -21.29
N PRO A 67 -15.58 -69.44 -20.83
CA PRO A 67 -14.28 -69.24 -20.18
C PRO A 67 -13.34 -68.54 -21.17
N GLN A 68 -12.36 -67.81 -20.65
CA GLN A 68 -11.43 -67.01 -21.46
C GLN A 68 -10.33 -67.86 -22.14
N GLU A 69 -10.38 -69.18 -21.96
CA GLU A 69 -9.44 -70.17 -22.48
C GLU A 69 -10.06 -70.94 -23.66
N PRO A 70 -9.31 -71.17 -24.76
CA PRO A 70 -9.83 -71.72 -26.01
C PRO A 70 -10.10 -73.24 -26.00
N ASP A 71 -9.77 -73.96 -24.92
CA ASP A 71 -9.80 -75.43 -24.84
C ASP A 71 -11.20 -76.05 -24.67
N ILE A 72 -12.27 -75.25 -24.69
CA ILE A 72 -13.65 -75.73 -24.51
C ILE A 72 -14.41 -75.73 -25.86
N PRO A 73 -14.93 -76.90 -26.31
CA PRO A 73 -15.40 -77.10 -27.68
C PRO A 73 -16.78 -76.49 -27.99
N TYR A 74 -17.37 -75.73 -27.05
CA TYR A 74 -18.70 -75.15 -27.20
C TYR A 74 -18.78 -73.69 -26.73
N ILE A 75 -19.65 -72.91 -27.36
CA ILE A 75 -20.10 -71.61 -26.87
C ILE A 75 -21.43 -71.79 -26.14
N SER A 76 -21.65 -71.05 -25.05
CA SER A 76 -22.96 -70.96 -24.42
C SER A 76 -23.46 -69.50 -24.29
N VAL A 77 -24.72 -69.28 -24.65
CA VAL A 77 -25.40 -67.98 -24.60
C VAL A 77 -26.62 -68.12 -23.70
N SER A 78 -26.65 -67.33 -22.63
CA SER A 78 -27.75 -67.32 -21.66
C SER A 78 -29.07 -66.84 -22.26
N SER A 79 -30.20 -67.21 -21.65
CA SER A 79 -31.52 -66.71 -22.01
C SER A 79 -31.59 -65.18 -21.92
N GLY A 80 -32.32 -64.53 -22.81
CA GLY A 80 -32.43 -63.07 -22.85
C GLY A 80 -33.21 -62.55 -24.06
N LEU A 81 -33.18 -61.22 -24.25
CA LEU A 81 -34.03 -60.51 -25.21
C LEU A 81 -33.35 -59.23 -25.70
N GLY A 82 -33.57 -58.89 -26.97
CA GLY A 82 -33.17 -57.63 -27.59
C GLY A 82 -34.10 -57.24 -28.74
N VAL A 83 -33.79 -56.09 -29.35
CA VAL A 83 -34.52 -55.48 -30.46
C VAL A 83 -33.57 -55.36 -31.65
N ASN A 84 -33.98 -55.81 -32.83
CA ASN A 84 -33.20 -55.64 -34.05
C ASN A 84 -33.44 -54.24 -34.69
N GLY A 85 -32.67 -53.91 -35.72
CA GLY A 85 -32.74 -52.62 -36.43
C GLY A 85 -34.05 -52.34 -37.17
N LYS A 86 -34.96 -53.33 -37.27
CA LYS A 86 -36.33 -53.19 -37.81
C LYS A 86 -37.39 -53.07 -36.70
N GLY A 87 -36.99 -53.02 -35.43
CA GLY A 87 -37.90 -53.00 -34.28
C GLY A 87 -38.45 -54.37 -33.89
N GLN A 88 -37.97 -55.47 -34.48
CA GLN A 88 -38.45 -56.81 -34.13
C GLN A 88 -37.73 -57.33 -32.88
N MET A 89 -38.47 -58.05 -32.04
CA MET A 89 -37.95 -58.66 -30.82
C MET A 89 -37.22 -59.96 -31.16
N ILE A 90 -35.94 -60.09 -30.79
CA ILE A 90 -35.12 -61.30 -30.93
C ILE A 90 -34.70 -61.74 -29.53
N GLY A 91 -34.93 -63.00 -29.17
CA GLY A 91 -34.60 -63.49 -27.84
C GLY A 91 -34.49 -65.00 -27.73
N LEU A 92 -33.91 -65.44 -26.62
CA LEU A 92 -33.73 -66.84 -26.25
C LEU A 92 -34.46 -67.11 -24.93
N SER A 93 -35.47 -67.98 -24.97
CA SER A 93 -36.21 -68.41 -23.75
C SER A 93 -35.37 -69.31 -22.84
N HIS A 94 -34.40 -70.03 -23.41
CA HIS A 94 -33.48 -70.93 -22.71
C HIS A 94 -32.04 -70.69 -23.18
N MET A 95 -31.06 -71.11 -22.38
CA MET A 95 -29.66 -71.04 -22.76
C MET A 95 -29.38 -71.93 -23.97
N ILE A 96 -28.77 -71.38 -25.02
CA ILE A 96 -28.26 -72.15 -26.15
C ILE A 96 -26.81 -72.58 -25.85
N LYS A 97 -26.51 -73.84 -26.19
CA LYS A 97 -25.14 -74.38 -26.30
C LYS A 97 -24.94 -74.87 -27.74
N THR A 98 -23.81 -74.52 -28.34
CA THR A 98 -23.47 -74.88 -29.73
C THR A 98 -21.98 -75.20 -29.81
N GLU A 99 -21.64 -76.32 -30.45
CA GLU A 99 -20.24 -76.71 -30.67
C GLU A 99 -19.58 -75.85 -31.76
N TRP A 100 -18.27 -75.65 -31.68
CA TRP A 100 -17.55 -74.77 -32.62
C TRP A 100 -17.67 -75.22 -34.08
N ASP A 101 -17.48 -76.52 -34.34
CA ASP A 101 -17.55 -77.08 -35.69
C ASP A 101 -18.96 -76.88 -36.30
N GLN A 102 -19.99 -77.13 -35.48
CA GLN A 102 -21.39 -76.89 -35.84
C GLN A 102 -21.67 -75.40 -36.15
N LEU A 103 -21.13 -74.48 -35.35
CA LEU A 103 -21.27 -73.03 -35.58
C LEU A 103 -20.55 -72.57 -36.86
N ILE A 104 -19.39 -73.14 -37.17
CA ILE A 104 -18.60 -72.83 -38.37
C ILE A 104 -19.34 -73.31 -39.62
N GLU A 105 -19.82 -74.56 -39.62
CA GLU A 105 -20.60 -75.15 -40.71
C GLU A 105 -21.88 -74.33 -40.99
N GLN A 106 -22.67 -74.05 -39.95
CA GLN A 106 -23.91 -73.27 -40.04
C GLN A 106 -23.70 -71.80 -40.48
N SER A 107 -22.47 -71.29 -40.41
CA SER A 107 -22.12 -69.93 -40.80
C SER A 107 -21.56 -69.82 -42.22
N SER A 108 -21.24 -70.94 -42.89
CA SER A 108 -20.73 -70.98 -44.29
C SER A 108 -19.57 -69.99 -44.53
N LEU A 109 -18.53 -70.08 -43.70
CA LEU A 109 -17.45 -69.10 -43.68
C LEU A 109 -16.59 -69.11 -44.97
N PRO A 110 -16.16 -67.93 -45.47
CA PRO A 110 -15.21 -67.85 -46.57
C PRO A 110 -13.80 -68.26 -46.11
N PRO A 111 -13.00 -68.93 -46.96
CA PRO A 111 -11.71 -69.48 -46.58
C PRO A 111 -10.71 -68.40 -46.12
N GLY A 112 -9.91 -68.75 -45.11
CA GLY A 112 -8.83 -67.93 -44.55
C GLY A 112 -9.16 -67.26 -43.21
N PRO A 113 -8.14 -66.85 -42.44
CA PRO A 113 -8.32 -66.26 -41.11
C PRO A 113 -9.14 -64.96 -41.16
N GLY A 114 -9.77 -64.60 -40.04
CA GLY A 114 -10.60 -63.40 -39.99
C GLY A 114 -11.19 -63.10 -38.62
N ILE A 115 -11.83 -61.93 -38.52
CA ILE A 115 -12.60 -61.50 -37.34
C ILE A 115 -14.07 -61.47 -37.72
N PHE A 116 -14.91 -62.03 -36.86
CA PHE A 116 -16.33 -62.26 -37.08
C PHE A 116 -17.13 -61.74 -35.88
N TYR A 117 -18.34 -61.23 -36.12
CA TYR A 117 -19.34 -61.05 -35.08
C TYR A 117 -20.09 -62.35 -34.85
N LEU A 118 -20.16 -62.79 -33.59
CA LEU A 118 -21.19 -63.72 -33.17
C LEU A 118 -22.51 -62.96 -33.09
N VAL A 119 -23.47 -63.36 -33.92
CA VAL A 119 -24.81 -62.78 -33.96
C VAL A 119 -25.87 -63.83 -33.66
N LEU A 120 -26.93 -63.41 -32.99
CA LEU A 120 -28.18 -64.15 -32.89
C LEU A 120 -29.11 -63.71 -34.03
N GLU A 121 -29.56 -64.66 -34.84
CA GLU A 121 -30.51 -64.47 -35.93
C GLU A 121 -31.77 -65.28 -35.64
N CYS A 122 -32.96 -64.72 -35.92
CA CYS A 122 -34.18 -65.52 -35.97
C CYS A 122 -34.33 -66.10 -37.38
N THR A 123 -34.36 -67.43 -37.49
CA THR A 123 -34.61 -68.14 -38.74
C THR A 123 -35.87 -68.98 -38.61
N GLU A 124 -36.62 -69.08 -39.70
CA GLU A 124 -37.72 -70.05 -39.79
C GLU A 124 -37.13 -71.41 -40.16
N GLN A 125 -37.33 -72.40 -39.30
CA GLN A 125 -36.94 -73.79 -39.57
C GLN A 125 -38.18 -74.69 -39.55
N PRO A 126 -38.29 -75.67 -40.46
CA PRO A 126 -39.29 -76.72 -40.34
C PRO A 126 -38.93 -77.62 -39.15
N LEU A 127 -39.88 -77.80 -38.23
CA LEU A 127 -39.74 -78.66 -37.05
C LEU A 127 -39.71 -80.15 -37.44
N ASP A 128 -40.40 -80.50 -38.53
CA ASP A 128 -40.67 -81.87 -38.96
C ASP A 128 -39.63 -82.43 -39.97
N GLY A 129 -38.55 -81.69 -40.22
CA GLY A 129 -37.49 -82.08 -41.17
C GLY A 129 -37.71 -81.55 -42.60
N SER A 130 -37.07 -82.20 -43.59
CA SER A 130 -37.24 -81.85 -45.01
C SER A 130 -38.61 -82.31 -45.54
N ALA A 131 -39.13 -81.62 -46.57
CA ALA A 131 -40.44 -81.91 -47.14
C ALA A 131 -40.62 -83.36 -47.62
N ASP A 132 -39.53 -84.04 -48.00
CA ASP A 132 -39.53 -85.45 -48.43
C ASP A 132 -39.81 -86.46 -47.30
N ALA A 133 -39.70 -86.05 -46.03
CA ALA A 133 -39.92 -86.91 -44.86
C ALA A 133 -41.38 -86.98 -44.40
N LEU A 134 -42.24 -86.09 -44.90
CA LEU A 134 -43.63 -85.94 -44.46
C LEU A 134 -44.60 -86.73 -45.34
N GLN A 135 -45.32 -87.67 -44.74
CA GLN A 135 -46.45 -88.34 -45.40
C GLN A 135 -47.78 -87.63 -45.05
N PRO A 136 -48.36 -86.85 -45.96
CA PRO A 136 -49.65 -86.18 -45.73
C PRO A 136 -50.78 -87.20 -45.56
N CYS A 137 -51.54 -87.12 -44.48
CA CYS A 137 -52.46 -88.18 -44.05
C CYS A 137 -53.65 -88.46 -44.99
N GLN A 138 -53.89 -87.63 -46.01
CA GLN A 138 -55.04 -87.71 -46.93
C GLN A 138 -54.74 -87.25 -48.37
N ARG A 139 -53.48 -86.97 -48.73
CA ARG A 139 -53.09 -86.45 -50.06
C ARG A 139 -51.89 -87.25 -50.60
N GLN A 140 -51.63 -87.16 -51.90
CA GLN A 140 -50.46 -87.83 -52.51
C GLN A 140 -49.24 -86.89 -52.60
N ASP A 141 -49.48 -85.59 -52.76
CA ASP A 141 -48.44 -84.56 -52.75
C ASP A 141 -48.39 -83.87 -51.37
N PRO A 142 -47.20 -83.71 -50.74
CA PRO A 142 -47.05 -82.91 -49.53
C PRO A 142 -47.24 -81.42 -49.83
N ASP A 143 -48.09 -80.76 -49.06
CA ASP A 143 -48.37 -79.33 -49.18
C ASP A 143 -47.50 -78.57 -48.17
N PRO A 144 -46.40 -77.91 -48.58
CA PRO A 144 -45.43 -77.32 -47.66
C PRO A 144 -45.98 -76.15 -46.83
N LEU A 145 -47.16 -75.60 -47.19
CA LEU A 145 -47.86 -74.57 -46.42
C LEU A 145 -48.89 -75.17 -45.46
N ARG A 146 -49.31 -76.42 -45.67
CA ARG A 146 -50.33 -77.10 -44.86
C ARG A 146 -49.80 -78.23 -43.97
N ASP A 147 -48.75 -78.92 -44.39
CA ASP A 147 -48.31 -80.18 -43.78
C ASP A 147 -46.94 -80.08 -43.07
N MET A 148 -46.22 -78.94 -43.17
CA MET A 148 -45.02 -78.64 -42.37
C MET A 148 -45.33 -77.68 -41.21
N GLN A 149 -44.90 -77.99 -39.98
CA GLN A 149 -44.77 -77.00 -38.92
C GLN A 149 -43.47 -76.21 -39.10
N LYS A 150 -43.58 -74.91 -39.42
CA LYS A 150 -42.45 -73.97 -39.30
C LYS A 150 -42.44 -73.34 -37.91
N VAL A 151 -41.25 -73.23 -37.32
CA VAL A 151 -40.99 -72.60 -36.02
C VAL A 151 -39.90 -71.56 -36.18
N ILE A 152 -40.07 -70.38 -35.57
CA ILE A 152 -39.02 -69.37 -35.48
C ILE A 152 -38.05 -69.83 -34.40
N MET A 153 -36.82 -70.13 -34.78
CA MET A 153 -35.74 -70.50 -33.85
C MET A 153 -34.68 -69.40 -33.83
N GLY A 154 -34.13 -69.14 -32.65
CA GLY A 154 -32.95 -68.29 -32.50
C GLY A 154 -31.70 -69.13 -32.78
N GLN A 155 -30.94 -68.78 -33.82
CA GLN A 155 -29.72 -69.48 -34.22
C GLN A 155 -28.49 -68.56 -34.08
N LEU A 156 -27.38 -69.12 -33.60
CA LEU A 156 -26.09 -68.44 -33.56
C LEU A 156 -25.40 -68.56 -34.92
N ARG A 157 -24.86 -67.44 -35.42
CA ARG A 157 -24.08 -67.38 -36.67
C ARG A 157 -22.90 -66.42 -36.56
N LEU A 158 -21.92 -66.62 -37.42
CA LEU A 158 -20.73 -65.78 -37.53
C LEU A 158 -20.80 -64.90 -38.79
N ARG A 159 -20.77 -63.57 -38.62
CA ARG A 159 -20.75 -62.60 -39.73
C ARG A 159 -19.38 -61.93 -39.85
N LYS A 160 -18.74 -62.03 -41.03
CA LYS A 160 -17.38 -61.52 -41.26
C LYS A 160 -17.31 -59.99 -41.17
N THR A 161 -16.27 -59.47 -40.51
CA THR A 161 -15.99 -58.03 -40.43
C THR A 161 -15.15 -57.54 -41.62
N ALA A 162 -15.16 -56.23 -41.87
CA ALA A 162 -14.42 -55.60 -42.98
C ALA A 162 -12.92 -55.35 -42.69
N ILE A 163 -12.33 -56.02 -41.68
CA ILE A 163 -10.91 -55.86 -41.34
C ILE A 163 -10.02 -56.78 -42.19
N ASN A 164 -8.88 -56.25 -42.61
CA ASN A 164 -7.86 -56.99 -43.35
C ASN A 164 -7.25 -58.10 -42.46
N PRO A 165 -7.30 -59.37 -42.86
CA PRO A 165 -6.80 -60.50 -42.05
C PRO A 165 -5.31 -60.41 -41.72
N ALA A 166 -4.50 -59.66 -42.49
CA ALA A 166 -3.09 -59.42 -42.17
C ALA A 166 -2.88 -58.75 -40.81
N GLN A 167 -3.86 -57.98 -40.30
CA GLN A 167 -3.77 -57.32 -39.00
C GLN A 167 -3.89 -58.28 -37.82
N LEU A 168 -4.38 -59.51 -38.04
CA LEU A 168 -4.53 -60.53 -36.99
C LEU A 168 -3.16 -61.03 -36.47
N GLY A 169 -2.11 -60.96 -37.29
CA GLY A 169 -0.76 -61.40 -36.90
C GLY A 169 0.04 -60.34 -36.14
N THR A 170 -0.24 -59.05 -36.39
CA THR A 170 0.60 -57.93 -35.93
C THR A 170 0.02 -57.14 -34.77
N LEU A 171 -1.31 -57.08 -34.64
CA LEU A 171 -2.00 -56.32 -33.58
C LEU A 171 -2.58 -57.23 -32.51
N GLY A 172 -2.58 -56.76 -31.26
CA GLY A 172 -3.21 -57.45 -30.14
C GLY A 172 -4.74 -57.44 -30.23
N ALA A 173 -5.38 -58.45 -29.63
CA ALA A 173 -6.84 -58.62 -29.63
C ALA A 173 -7.59 -57.34 -29.19
N ASP A 174 -7.13 -56.69 -28.14
CA ASP A 174 -7.77 -55.50 -27.59
C ASP A 174 -7.62 -54.26 -28.49
N THR A 175 -6.49 -54.13 -29.21
CA THR A 175 -6.27 -53.07 -30.22
C THR A 175 -7.19 -53.28 -31.43
N ILE A 176 -7.33 -54.52 -31.89
CA ILE A 176 -8.24 -54.89 -32.99
C ILE A 176 -9.70 -54.60 -32.60
N ALA A 177 -10.11 -55.01 -31.40
CA ALA A 177 -11.44 -54.75 -30.86
C ALA A 177 -11.73 -53.24 -30.71
N ASN A 178 -10.74 -52.46 -30.26
CA ASN A 178 -10.83 -51.01 -30.12
C ASN A 178 -11.01 -50.30 -31.48
N ILE A 179 -10.30 -50.74 -32.53
CA ILE A 179 -10.48 -50.23 -33.89
C ILE A 179 -11.84 -50.63 -34.48
N LEU A 180 -12.36 -51.82 -34.16
CA LEU A 180 -13.70 -52.24 -34.59
C LEU A 180 -14.79 -51.39 -33.94
N CYS A 181 -14.73 -51.17 -32.62
CA CYS A 181 -15.72 -50.38 -31.90
C CYS A 181 -15.86 -48.95 -32.47
N GLU A 182 -14.75 -48.32 -32.87
CA GLU A 182 -14.76 -46.99 -33.50
C GLU A 182 -15.41 -47.02 -34.90
N LYS A 183 -14.94 -47.91 -35.80
CA LYS A 183 -15.46 -48.02 -37.17
C LYS A 183 -16.95 -48.38 -37.26
N GLN A 184 -17.53 -48.94 -36.20
CA GLN A 184 -18.92 -49.42 -36.19
C GLN A 184 -19.93 -48.38 -35.65
N LEU A 185 -19.47 -47.22 -35.19
CA LEU A 185 -20.29 -46.23 -34.46
C LEU A 185 -21.56 -45.79 -35.19
N ASP A 186 -21.44 -45.40 -36.46
CA ASP A 186 -22.57 -44.88 -37.24
C ASP A 186 -22.99 -45.81 -38.40
N GLN A 187 -22.03 -46.41 -39.11
CA GLN A 187 -22.32 -47.11 -40.38
C GLN A 187 -22.86 -48.54 -40.23
N LEU A 188 -22.62 -49.20 -39.08
CA LEU A 188 -22.97 -50.61 -38.90
C LEU A 188 -24.16 -50.86 -37.99
N ARG A 189 -24.67 -49.85 -37.29
CA ARG A 189 -26.01 -49.90 -36.68
C ARG A 189 -27.05 -50.29 -37.72
N ASP A 190 -27.02 -49.65 -38.88
CA ASP A 190 -28.06 -49.79 -39.91
C ASP A 190 -27.87 -51.00 -40.84
N VAL A 191 -26.73 -51.70 -40.79
CA VAL A 191 -26.45 -52.89 -41.62
C VAL A 191 -26.40 -54.16 -40.76
N LEU A 192 -25.73 -54.12 -39.62
CA LEU A 192 -25.50 -55.29 -38.79
C LEU A 192 -26.70 -55.60 -37.88
N LEU A 193 -27.48 -54.60 -37.46
CA LEU A 193 -28.64 -54.83 -36.61
C LEU A 193 -29.91 -55.20 -37.39
N GLN A 194 -29.99 -55.02 -38.72
CA GLN A 194 -31.26 -55.10 -39.47
C GLN A 194 -32.14 -56.31 -39.13
N ASN A 195 -31.55 -57.51 -39.14
CA ASN A 195 -32.21 -58.78 -38.82
C ASN A 195 -31.53 -59.53 -37.65
N THR A 196 -30.45 -59.01 -37.08
CA THR A 196 -29.54 -59.77 -36.22
C THR A 196 -29.07 -58.99 -35.00
N LEU A 197 -28.74 -59.71 -33.94
CA LEU A 197 -28.36 -59.15 -32.65
C LEU A 197 -26.92 -59.56 -32.27
N PRO A 198 -25.94 -58.64 -32.29
CA PRO A 198 -24.53 -58.95 -32.00
C PRO A 198 -24.29 -59.20 -30.52
N LEU A 199 -23.54 -60.28 -30.23
CA LEU A 199 -23.24 -60.75 -28.89
C LEU A 199 -21.74 -60.64 -28.53
N ALA A 200 -20.84 -60.93 -29.47
CA ALA A 200 -19.38 -60.83 -29.28
C ALA A 200 -18.61 -60.65 -30.60
N LEU A 201 -17.34 -60.27 -30.46
CA LEU A 201 -16.31 -60.41 -31.48
C LEU A 201 -15.51 -61.69 -31.26
N ILE A 202 -15.24 -62.42 -32.35
CA ILE A 202 -14.48 -63.67 -32.36
C ILE A 202 -13.41 -63.61 -33.46
N ALA A 203 -12.17 -63.95 -33.13
CA ALA A 203 -11.12 -64.16 -34.10
C ALA A 203 -10.93 -65.65 -34.39
N LEU A 204 -10.94 -66.02 -35.67
CA LEU A 204 -10.64 -67.36 -36.13
C LEU A 204 -9.30 -67.37 -36.88
N THR A 205 -8.41 -68.27 -36.47
CA THR A 205 -7.22 -68.67 -37.23
C THR A 205 -7.51 -69.92 -38.06
N LEU A 206 -6.68 -70.17 -39.08
CA LEU A 206 -6.78 -71.37 -39.91
C LEU A 206 -5.63 -72.31 -39.56
N ASN A 207 -5.93 -73.44 -38.92
CA ASN A 207 -4.98 -74.49 -38.58
C ASN A 207 -5.37 -75.76 -39.35
N ASP A 208 -4.46 -76.30 -40.16
CA ASP A 208 -4.67 -77.48 -41.02
C ASP A 208 -5.96 -77.44 -41.88
N GLY A 209 -6.31 -76.24 -42.36
CA GLY A 209 -7.51 -75.99 -43.16
C GLY A 209 -8.81 -75.85 -42.36
N THR A 210 -8.79 -76.08 -41.05
CA THR A 210 -9.92 -75.89 -40.13
C THR A 210 -9.87 -74.52 -39.45
N HIS A 211 -11.03 -73.94 -39.15
CA HIS A 211 -11.12 -72.70 -38.40
C HIS A 211 -11.09 -72.98 -36.89
N GLN A 212 -10.17 -72.35 -36.16
CA GLN A 212 -10.08 -72.47 -34.70
C GLN A 212 -10.16 -71.10 -34.01
N PRO A 213 -10.85 -70.98 -32.86
CA PRO A 213 -10.99 -69.73 -32.13
C PRO A 213 -9.68 -69.32 -31.43
N ARG A 214 -9.15 -68.15 -31.77
CA ARG A 214 -7.94 -67.60 -31.15
C ARG A 214 -8.25 -66.71 -29.95
N TRP A 215 -9.34 -65.96 -30.00
CA TRP A 215 -9.84 -65.17 -28.88
C TRP A 215 -11.30 -64.76 -29.10
N ILE A 216 -11.97 -64.49 -27.98
CA ILE A 216 -13.34 -63.97 -27.91
C ILE A 216 -13.31 -62.66 -27.10
N ARG A 217 -14.11 -61.68 -27.52
CA ARG A 217 -14.32 -60.39 -26.84
C ARG A 217 -15.81 -60.07 -26.85
N ALA A 218 -16.50 -60.45 -25.78
CA ALA A 218 -17.90 -60.09 -25.58
C ALA A 218 -18.05 -58.58 -25.32
N GLU A 219 -17.06 -57.98 -24.65
CA GLU A 219 -17.08 -56.61 -24.15
C GLU A 219 -17.09 -55.54 -25.25
N ALA A 220 -16.58 -55.91 -26.44
CA ALA A 220 -16.47 -55.09 -27.64
C ALA A 220 -17.48 -55.44 -28.74
N GLY A 221 -18.20 -56.57 -28.60
CA GLY A 221 -19.18 -57.04 -29.58
C GLY A 221 -20.63 -57.00 -29.10
N ARG A 222 -20.86 -56.67 -27.83
CA ARG A 222 -22.17 -56.60 -27.20
C ARG A 222 -22.72 -55.17 -27.26
N TYR A 223 -23.86 -54.98 -27.94
CA TYR A 223 -24.53 -53.69 -28.07
C TYR A 223 -25.84 -53.68 -27.29
N LEU A 224 -25.99 -52.77 -26.33
CA LEU A 224 -27.20 -52.64 -25.52
C LEU A 224 -28.25 -51.76 -26.21
N ALA A 225 -29.53 -51.99 -25.90
CA ALA A 225 -30.68 -51.23 -26.37
C ALA A 225 -30.80 -49.86 -25.65
N VAL A 226 -29.75 -49.05 -25.72
CA VAL A 226 -29.61 -47.75 -25.04
C VAL A 226 -29.10 -46.71 -26.03
N GLU A 227 -29.38 -45.43 -25.76
CA GLU A 227 -28.85 -44.32 -26.55
C GLU A 227 -27.30 -44.33 -26.58
N HIS A 228 -26.74 -44.00 -27.74
CA HIS A 228 -25.30 -44.05 -28.04
C HIS A 228 -24.64 -45.41 -27.77
N SER A 229 -25.36 -46.52 -28.01
CA SER A 229 -24.91 -47.89 -27.73
C SER A 229 -23.49 -48.20 -28.21
N GLY A 230 -23.10 -47.79 -29.43
CA GLY A 230 -21.73 -47.99 -29.94
C GLY A 230 -20.64 -47.29 -29.12
N VAL A 231 -20.87 -46.07 -28.65
CA VAL A 231 -19.91 -45.36 -27.76
C VAL A 231 -19.88 -46.01 -26.38
N ARG A 232 -21.04 -46.49 -25.89
CA ARG A 232 -21.13 -47.27 -24.64
C ARG A 232 -20.36 -48.60 -24.74
N THR A 233 -20.42 -49.30 -25.88
CA THR A 233 -19.63 -50.51 -26.14
C THR A 233 -18.13 -50.21 -26.19
N LEU A 234 -17.70 -49.11 -26.85
CA LEU A 234 -16.30 -48.67 -26.81
C LEU A 234 -15.82 -48.36 -25.39
N ALA A 235 -16.63 -47.65 -24.59
CA ALA A 235 -16.31 -47.33 -23.20
C ALA A 235 -16.26 -48.59 -22.31
N HIS A 236 -17.14 -49.56 -22.55
CA HIS A 236 -17.13 -50.84 -21.85
C HIS A 236 -15.88 -51.66 -22.18
N HIS A 237 -15.51 -51.77 -23.46
CA HIS A 237 -14.25 -52.38 -23.90
C HIS A 237 -13.03 -51.70 -23.27
N TYR A 238 -12.96 -50.37 -23.32
CA TYR A 238 -11.89 -49.59 -22.68
C TYR A 238 -11.74 -49.91 -21.19
N ASN A 239 -12.84 -49.84 -20.43
CA ASN A 239 -12.83 -50.13 -18.99
C ASN A 239 -12.42 -51.58 -18.69
N HIS A 240 -12.77 -52.54 -19.55
CA HIS A 240 -12.33 -53.93 -19.42
C HIS A 240 -10.83 -54.09 -19.69
N SER A 241 -10.31 -53.50 -20.78
CA SER A 241 -8.87 -53.52 -21.08
C SER A 241 -8.04 -52.88 -19.97
N ILE A 242 -8.45 -51.74 -19.40
CA ILE A 242 -7.76 -51.12 -18.25
C ILE A 242 -7.76 -52.06 -17.04
N ARG A 243 -8.91 -52.66 -16.68
CA ARG A 243 -8.98 -53.63 -15.57
C ARG A 243 -8.09 -54.85 -15.80
N ARG A 244 -7.93 -55.30 -17.04
CA ARG A 244 -7.02 -56.40 -17.40
C ARG A 244 -5.55 -56.00 -17.23
N ILE A 245 -5.15 -54.84 -17.76
CA ILE A 245 -3.79 -54.28 -17.61
C ILE A 245 -3.45 -54.10 -16.12
N LEU A 246 -4.37 -53.54 -15.31
CA LEU A 246 -4.14 -53.35 -13.87
C LEU A 246 -3.95 -54.68 -13.11
N ARG A 247 -4.64 -55.75 -13.51
CA ARG A 247 -4.41 -57.10 -12.95
C ARG A 247 -3.05 -57.67 -13.37
N GLU A 248 -2.66 -57.51 -14.63
CA GLU A 248 -1.35 -57.95 -15.14
C GLU A 248 -0.18 -57.23 -14.45
N ILE A 249 -0.33 -55.93 -14.16
CA ILE A 249 0.63 -55.13 -13.38
C ILE A 249 0.65 -55.57 -11.91
N HIS A 250 -0.53 -55.74 -11.28
CA HIS A 250 -0.62 -56.17 -9.87
C HIS A 250 0.04 -57.54 -9.63
N ASN A 251 -0.09 -58.46 -10.58
CA ASN A 251 0.56 -59.77 -10.54
C ASN A 251 2.09 -59.72 -10.74
N ASN A 252 2.66 -58.59 -11.16
CA ASN A 252 4.07 -58.42 -11.49
C ASN A 252 4.65 -57.11 -10.88
N PRO A 253 4.80 -57.01 -9.55
CA PRO A 253 5.10 -55.76 -8.85
C PRO A 253 6.55 -55.25 -8.98
N GLY A 254 7.45 -55.98 -9.67
CA GLY A 254 8.89 -55.69 -9.73
C GLY A 254 9.32 -54.58 -10.71
N ARG A 255 8.40 -53.78 -11.25
CA ARG A 255 8.67 -52.70 -12.21
C ARG A 255 7.89 -51.42 -11.84
N PRO A 256 8.42 -50.22 -12.11
CA PRO A 256 7.69 -48.98 -11.90
C PRO A 256 6.38 -48.95 -12.70
N PHE A 257 5.33 -48.39 -12.10
CA PHE A 257 3.97 -48.48 -12.64
C PHE A 257 3.83 -47.85 -14.03
N GLY A 258 4.37 -46.65 -14.23
CA GLY A 258 4.27 -45.90 -15.49
C GLY A 258 4.85 -46.68 -16.67
N ASP A 259 6.13 -47.04 -16.60
CA ASP A 259 6.85 -47.76 -17.66
C ASP A 259 6.19 -49.11 -17.98
N HIS A 260 5.63 -49.80 -16.98
CA HIS A 260 4.91 -51.05 -17.17
C HIS A 260 3.54 -50.83 -17.82
N PHE A 261 2.81 -49.79 -17.44
CA PHE A 261 1.55 -49.41 -18.06
C PHE A 261 1.74 -49.02 -19.54
N GLU A 262 2.76 -48.23 -19.86
CA GLU A 262 3.10 -47.82 -21.23
C GLU A 262 3.44 -49.02 -22.14
N GLN A 263 4.09 -50.06 -21.62
CA GLN A 263 4.37 -51.29 -22.37
C GLN A 263 3.11 -52.09 -22.71
N LEU A 264 2.05 -52.01 -21.89
CA LEU A 264 0.82 -52.79 -22.03
C LEU A 264 -0.33 -51.99 -22.70
N PHE A 265 -0.35 -50.67 -22.55
CA PHE A 265 -1.40 -49.80 -23.05
C PHE A 265 -1.25 -49.54 -24.56
N LYS A 266 -1.92 -50.38 -25.37
CA LYS A 266 -1.84 -50.35 -26.86
C LYS A 266 -3.18 -50.05 -27.52
N LEU A 267 -4.02 -49.22 -26.89
CA LEU A 267 -5.27 -48.75 -27.48
C LEU A 267 -5.00 -47.53 -28.36
N ARG A 268 -5.75 -47.39 -29.46
CA ARG A 268 -5.66 -46.20 -30.34
C ARG A 268 -6.73 -45.17 -30.00
N TYR A 269 -7.92 -45.64 -29.65
CA TYR A 269 -9.10 -44.81 -29.49
C TYR A 269 -9.56 -44.83 -28.03
N LEU A 270 -9.83 -43.66 -27.46
CA LEU A 270 -10.49 -43.53 -26.15
C LEU A 270 -11.96 -43.12 -26.33
N PRO A 271 -12.87 -43.59 -25.44
CA PRO A 271 -14.23 -43.05 -25.36
C PRO A 271 -14.22 -41.56 -24.98
N ALA A 272 -15.35 -40.86 -25.15
CA ALA A 272 -15.49 -39.48 -24.70
C ALA A 272 -15.30 -39.27 -23.18
N PHE A 273 -15.57 -40.31 -22.38
CA PHE A 273 -15.46 -40.33 -20.93
C PHE A 273 -14.88 -41.68 -20.48
N GLY A 274 -13.96 -41.68 -19.51
CA GLY A 274 -13.44 -42.90 -18.89
C GLY A 274 -12.64 -42.65 -17.60
N ALA A 275 -12.31 -43.73 -16.90
CA ALA A 275 -11.46 -43.69 -15.71
C ALA A 275 -9.99 -43.98 -16.08
N TRP A 276 -9.06 -43.21 -15.52
CA TRP A 276 -7.61 -43.37 -15.71
C TRP A 276 -6.95 -43.84 -14.40
N PRO A 277 -5.87 -44.64 -14.43
CA PRO A 277 -5.17 -45.03 -13.20
C PRO A 277 -4.55 -43.84 -12.47
N LEU A 278 -4.89 -43.67 -11.18
CA LEU A 278 -4.30 -42.65 -10.30
C LEU A 278 -2.76 -42.63 -10.27
N PRO A 279 -2.03 -43.77 -10.23
CA PRO A 279 -0.56 -43.76 -10.12
C PRO A 279 0.18 -43.22 -11.36
N LEU A 280 -0.52 -42.82 -12.42
CA LEU A 280 0.07 -42.15 -13.59
C LEU A 280 0.18 -40.64 -13.43
N LEU A 281 -0.47 -40.06 -12.41
CA LEU A 281 -0.42 -38.63 -12.08
C LEU A 281 0.67 -38.40 -11.03
N GLU A 282 1.89 -38.09 -11.48
CA GLU A 282 3.02 -37.80 -10.61
C GLU A 282 2.93 -36.35 -10.09
N GLN A 283 3.06 -36.21 -8.77
CA GLN A 283 3.05 -34.93 -8.04
C GLN A 283 1.82 -34.02 -8.33
N PRO A 284 0.59 -34.45 -8.01
CA PRO A 284 -0.64 -33.69 -8.31
C PRO A 284 -0.70 -32.30 -7.66
N ALA A 285 0.01 -32.09 -6.54
CA ALA A 285 0.11 -30.79 -5.87
C ALA A 285 1.17 -29.86 -6.47
N ALA A 286 2.13 -30.38 -7.25
CA ALA A 286 3.22 -29.60 -7.82
C ALA A 286 2.78 -28.80 -9.05
N LEU A 287 3.12 -27.51 -9.05
CA LEU A 287 2.91 -26.57 -10.14
C LEU A 287 4.25 -26.33 -10.86
N PRO A 288 4.26 -26.02 -12.17
CA PRO A 288 3.12 -25.54 -12.98
C PRO A 288 2.35 -26.64 -13.74
N SER A 289 2.78 -27.89 -13.75
CA SER A 289 2.08 -28.98 -14.44
C SER A 289 2.41 -30.33 -13.80
N PRO A 290 1.41 -31.11 -13.32
CA PRO A 290 1.67 -32.46 -12.85
C PRO A 290 2.00 -33.36 -14.04
N MET A 291 2.94 -34.28 -13.83
CA MET A 291 3.43 -35.13 -14.90
C MET A 291 2.49 -36.33 -15.06
N LEU A 292 1.80 -36.42 -16.20
CA LEU A 292 0.98 -37.57 -16.54
C LEU A 292 1.73 -38.49 -17.51
N ARG A 293 2.01 -39.73 -17.09
CA ARG A 293 2.62 -40.75 -17.97
C ARG A 293 1.59 -41.50 -18.82
N GLY A 294 2.02 -42.03 -19.96
CA GLY A 294 1.21 -42.87 -20.85
C GLY A 294 0.25 -42.17 -21.80
N LEU A 295 0.36 -40.85 -22.02
CA LEU A 295 -0.28 -40.15 -23.15
C LEU A 295 0.76 -39.68 -24.17
N PRO A 296 0.43 -39.62 -25.47
CA PRO A 296 1.35 -39.20 -26.53
C PRO A 296 1.60 -37.68 -26.52
N ASP A 297 2.83 -37.30 -26.86
CA ASP A 297 3.25 -35.90 -26.97
C ASP A 297 2.42 -35.12 -28.00
N GLY A 298 1.98 -33.91 -27.63
CA GLY A 298 1.17 -33.03 -28.49
C GLY A 298 -0.35 -33.12 -28.29
N MET A 299 -0.81 -33.75 -27.21
CA MET A 299 -2.19 -33.60 -26.72
C MET A 299 -2.29 -32.43 -25.73
N ASN A 300 -3.33 -31.59 -25.87
CA ASN A 300 -3.60 -30.54 -24.89
C ASN A 300 -4.35 -31.14 -23.69
N ILE A 301 -3.75 -31.06 -22.50
CA ILE A 301 -4.34 -31.56 -21.25
C ILE A 301 -4.77 -30.37 -20.39
N ASP A 302 -6.00 -30.45 -19.91
CA ASP A 302 -6.63 -29.53 -18.96
C ASP A 302 -7.07 -30.33 -17.72
N MET A 303 -7.26 -29.68 -16.57
CA MET A 303 -7.59 -30.36 -15.31
C MET A 303 -8.63 -29.59 -14.50
N ILE A 304 -9.61 -30.29 -13.93
CA ILE A 304 -10.64 -29.70 -13.07
C ILE A 304 -10.92 -30.62 -11.87
N PRO A 305 -11.03 -30.09 -10.63
CA PRO A 305 -11.53 -30.85 -9.49
C PRO A 305 -13.05 -31.04 -9.62
N VAL A 306 -13.54 -32.24 -9.29
CA VAL A 306 -14.95 -32.62 -9.37
C VAL A 306 -15.33 -33.40 -8.11
N PRO A 307 -16.49 -33.11 -7.46
CA PRO A 307 -16.97 -33.91 -6.34
C PRO A 307 -17.38 -35.30 -6.83
N GLN A 308 -17.02 -36.33 -6.07
CA GLN A 308 -17.22 -37.73 -6.43
C GLN A 308 -18.67 -38.06 -6.82
N SER A 309 -19.66 -37.45 -6.15
CA SER A 309 -21.09 -37.64 -6.46
C SER A 309 -21.52 -37.15 -7.85
N SER A 310 -20.80 -36.20 -8.47
CA SER A 310 -21.16 -35.65 -9.78
C SER A 310 -20.69 -36.48 -10.97
N LEU A 311 -19.77 -37.43 -10.77
CA LEU A 311 -19.19 -38.24 -11.85
C LEU A 311 -20.21 -39.01 -12.71
N PRO A 312 -21.26 -39.66 -12.16
CA PRO A 312 -22.24 -40.39 -12.97
C PRO A 312 -23.03 -39.46 -13.91
N GLY A 313 -23.43 -38.29 -13.42
CA GLY A 313 -24.15 -37.28 -14.22
C GLY A 313 -23.28 -36.69 -15.35
N ILE A 314 -21.97 -36.53 -15.10
CA ILE A 314 -21.02 -36.13 -16.15
C ILE A 314 -20.84 -37.27 -17.16
N GLN A 315 -20.71 -38.51 -16.73
CA GLN A 315 -20.57 -39.67 -17.62
C GLN A 315 -21.71 -39.72 -18.65
N ASP A 316 -22.97 -39.72 -18.20
CA ASP A 316 -24.11 -39.84 -19.12
C ASP A 316 -24.30 -38.61 -20.02
N ARG A 317 -23.95 -37.40 -19.55
CA ARG A 317 -23.98 -36.18 -20.38
C ARG A 317 -22.92 -36.21 -21.49
N GLU A 318 -21.70 -36.63 -21.16
CA GLU A 318 -20.55 -36.42 -22.04
C GLU A 318 -20.19 -37.63 -22.92
N ILE A 319 -20.78 -38.80 -22.68
CA ILE A 319 -20.57 -40.00 -23.51
C ILE A 319 -20.94 -39.80 -25.00
N SER A 320 -21.80 -38.81 -25.30
CA SER A 320 -22.21 -38.42 -26.65
C SER A 320 -21.13 -37.67 -27.46
N ARG A 321 -20.01 -37.24 -26.87
CA ARG A 321 -18.98 -36.41 -27.55
C ARG A 321 -18.09 -37.17 -28.57
N GLY A 322 -18.40 -38.43 -28.87
CA GLY A 322 -17.67 -39.28 -29.81
C GLY A 322 -16.34 -39.80 -29.26
N VAL A 323 -15.35 -39.99 -30.13
CA VAL A 323 -14.08 -40.70 -29.82
C VAL A 323 -12.89 -39.74 -29.81
N ILE A 324 -11.84 -40.07 -29.04
CA ILE A 324 -10.53 -39.43 -29.08
C ILE A 324 -9.56 -40.39 -29.80
N ASP A 325 -8.90 -39.95 -30.88
CA ASP A 325 -7.81 -40.71 -31.51
C ASP A 325 -6.47 -40.25 -30.93
N LEU A 326 -5.74 -41.17 -30.32
CA LEU A 326 -4.42 -40.91 -29.72
C LEU A 326 -3.33 -40.67 -30.78
N GLN A 327 -3.56 -41.03 -32.05
CA GLN A 327 -2.59 -40.79 -33.13
C GLN A 327 -2.71 -39.39 -33.77
N GLN A 328 -3.71 -38.59 -33.39
CA GLN A 328 -3.95 -37.27 -33.99
C GLN A 328 -3.51 -36.13 -33.05
N ALA A 329 -2.51 -35.36 -33.49
CA ALA A 329 -2.05 -34.18 -32.76
C ALA A 329 -3.15 -33.11 -32.57
N GLY A 330 -3.09 -32.38 -31.45
CA GLY A 330 -4.00 -31.28 -31.15
C GLY A 330 -5.40 -31.71 -30.69
N GLN A 331 -5.63 -32.98 -30.34
CA GLN A 331 -6.78 -33.36 -29.53
C GLN A 331 -6.69 -32.71 -28.14
N SER A 332 -7.82 -32.52 -27.47
CA SER A 332 -7.87 -31.84 -26.16
C SER A 332 -8.67 -32.65 -25.14
N LEU A 333 -8.01 -32.96 -24.03
CA LEU A 333 -8.47 -33.83 -22.95
C LEU A 333 -8.59 -33.00 -21.67
N ARG A 334 -9.69 -33.16 -20.93
CA ARG A 334 -9.85 -32.60 -19.59
C ARG A 334 -9.86 -33.73 -18.58
N LEU A 335 -8.86 -33.78 -17.72
CA LEU A 335 -8.82 -34.66 -16.57
C LEU A 335 -9.79 -34.12 -15.49
N LEU A 336 -10.56 -35.03 -14.91
CA LEU A 336 -11.39 -34.75 -13.74
C LEU A 336 -10.74 -35.42 -12.54
N LEU A 337 -10.32 -34.62 -11.56
CA LEU A 337 -9.78 -35.09 -10.31
C LEU A 337 -10.95 -35.33 -9.35
N ALA A 338 -11.21 -36.59 -9.01
CA ALA A 338 -12.34 -36.93 -8.14
C ALA A 338 -11.96 -36.68 -6.68
N VAL A 339 -12.53 -35.63 -6.10
CA VAL A 339 -12.34 -35.22 -4.71
C VAL A 339 -13.53 -35.72 -3.88
N ARG A 340 -13.32 -35.98 -2.59
CA ARG A 340 -14.44 -36.24 -1.67
C ARG A 340 -15.33 -35.01 -1.60
N ASP A 341 -16.64 -35.20 -1.52
CA ASP A 341 -17.62 -34.10 -1.52
C ASP A 341 -17.39 -33.10 -0.37
N GLU A 342 -16.87 -33.56 0.78
CA GLU A 342 -16.50 -32.73 1.94
C GLU A 342 -15.23 -31.87 1.71
N ASP A 343 -14.27 -32.39 0.95
CA ASP A 343 -13.00 -31.72 0.61
C ASP A 343 -13.11 -30.90 -0.70
N TYR A 344 -14.25 -30.94 -1.39
CA TYR A 344 -14.39 -30.33 -2.72
C TYR A 344 -14.42 -28.80 -2.67
N ARG A 345 -13.52 -28.19 -3.44
CA ARG A 345 -13.56 -26.75 -3.77
C ARG A 345 -13.25 -26.54 -5.25
N ALA A 346 -13.82 -25.50 -5.85
CA ALA A 346 -13.66 -25.20 -7.27
C ALA A 346 -12.27 -24.64 -7.61
N ASP A 347 -11.65 -23.97 -6.65
CA ASP A 347 -10.33 -23.33 -6.65
C ASP A 347 -9.19 -24.27 -6.21
N LEU A 348 -9.46 -25.56 -5.96
CA LEU A 348 -8.47 -26.49 -5.41
C LEU A 348 -7.19 -26.64 -6.28
N LEU A 349 -7.30 -26.41 -7.59
CA LEU A 349 -6.14 -26.42 -8.49
C LEU A 349 -5.41 -25.09 -8.57
N ASP A 350 -6.09 -23.97 -8.26
CA ASP A 350 -5.49 -22.64 -8.24
C ASP A 350 -4.36 -22.61 -7.19
N ARG A 351 -3.39 -21.74 -7.42
CA ARG A 351 -2.29 -21.49 -6.49
C ARG A 351 -2.78 -20.50 -5.43
N PRO A 352 -2.55 -20.74 -4.12
CA PRO A 352 -2.71 -19.69 -3.13
C PRO A 352 -1.53 -18.72 -3.33
N ASP A 353 -1.84 -17.53 -3.83
CA ASP A 353 -0.87 -16.47 -4.11
C ASP A 353 -0.85 -15.43 -2.98
N THR A 354 0.26 -14.72 -2.85
CA THR A 354 0.42 -13.61 -1.90
C THR A 354 -0.36 -12.38 -2.35
N ASN A 355 -0.71 -11.52 -1.39
CA ASN A 355 -1.30 -10.23 -1.70
C ASN A 355 -0.16 -9.22 -1.91
N ASP A 356 0.19 -8.97 -3.18
CA ASP A 356 1.21 -8.00 -3.61
C ASP A 356 1.13 -6.67 -2.85
N GLN A 357 -0.09 -6.18 -2.54
CA GLN A 357 -0.28 -4.91 -1.83
C GLN A 357 0.26 -4.94 -0.38
N ILE A 358 0.13 -6.07 0.32
CA ILE A 358 0.64 -6.21 1.69
C ILE A 358 2.17 -6.28 1.68
N GLU A 359 2.75 -6.90 0.65
CA GLU A 359 4.20 -7.00 0.49
C GLU A 359 4.80 -5.63 0.10
N ASP A 360 4.20 -4.94 -0.88
CA ASP A 360 4.52 -3.56 -1.25
C ASP A 360 4.40 -2.59 -0.06
N ASP A 361 3.36 -2.73 0.76
CA ASP A 361 3.16 -1.93 1.97
C ASP A 361 4.34 -2.08 2.94
N VAL A 362 4.90 -3.29 3.13
CA VAL A 362 6.10 -3.48 3.99
C VAL A 362 7.28 -2.64 3.48
N TYR A 363 7.52 -2.59 2.16
CA TYR A 363 8.57 -1.74 1.57
C TYR A 363 8.25 -0.24 1.70
N LEU A 364 6.99 0.16 1.47
CA LEU A 364 6.57 1.55 1.50
C LEU A 364 6.58 2.13 2.93
N TYR A 365 6.09 1.38 3.93
CA TYR A 365 6.17 1.77 5.33
C TYR A 365 7.62 1.72 5.86
N HIS A 366 8.46 0.78 5.41
CA HIS A 366 9.90 0.83 5.70
C HIS A 366 10.50 2.16 5.24
N LYS A 367 10.33 2.52 3.95
CA LYS A 367 10.81 3.77 3.37
C LYS A 367 10.36 5.01 4.15
N ARG A 368 9.06 5.09 4.52
CA ARG A 368 8.51 6.19 5.34
C ARG A 368 9.14 6.26 6.74
N SER A 369 9.25 5.12 7.42
CA SER A 369 9.84 5.04 8.76
C SER A 369 11.33 5.42 8.76
N HIS A 370 12.07 5.04 7.71
CA HIS A 370 13.48 5.38 7.54
C HIS A 370 13.70 6.87 7.23
N ILE A 371 12.86 7.47 6.38
CA ILE A 371 12.91 8.92 6.11
C ILE A 371 12.65 9.72 7.40
N ALA A 372 11.63 9.36 8.18
CA ALA A 372 11.35 10.03 9.45
C ALA A 372 12.44 9.81 10.51
N TRP A 373 13.07 8.62 10.54
CA TRP A 373 14.28 8.38 11.34
C TRP A 373 15.45 9.27 10.88
N MET A 374 15.66 9.43 9.57
CA MET A 374 16.72 10.28 9.02
C MET A 374 16.51 11.77 9.37
N GLU A 375 15.29 12.29 9.26
CA GLU A 375 14.95 13.66 9.68
C GLU A 375 15.15 13.86 11.19
N TRP A 376 14.70 12.91 12.01
CA TRP A 376 14.95 12.90 13.44
C TRP A 376 16.46 12.87 13.76
N ARG A 377 17.23 12.06 13.02
CA ARG A 377 18.68 11.91 13.22
C ARG A 377 19.44 13.18 12.86
N GLN A 378 19.07 13.86 11.77
CA GLN A 378 19.63 15.18 11.41
C GLN A 378 19.32 16.23 12.48
N GLN A 379 18.09 16.27 13.00
CA GLN A 379 17.72 17.19 14.08
C GLN A 379 18.42 16.85 15.40
N PHE A 380 18.63 15.57 15.72
CA PHE A 380 19.42 15.12 16.86
C PHE A 380 20.88 15.57 16.74
N ASP A 381 21.50 15.37 15.57
CA ASP A 381 22.89 15.74 15.35
C ASP A 381 23.06 17.28 15.36
N SER A 382 22.08 18.06 14.92
CA SER A 382 22.11 19.54 15.05
C SER A 382 22.12 20.04 16.51
N LEU A 383 21.69 19.21 17.47
CA LEU A 383 21.74 19.52 18.90
C LEU A 383 23.04 19.02 19.55
N TYR A 384 23.44 17.79 19.26
CA TYR A 384 24.40 17.03 20.07
C TYR A 384 25.70 16.62 19.36
N HIS A 385 25.86 16.88 18.05
CA HIS A 385 27.08 16.50 17.35
C HIS A 385 28.29 17.35 17.80
N TRP A 386 29.48 16.74 17.89
CA TRP A 386 30.75 17.46 18.00
C TRP A 386 31.71 16.99 16.91
N THR A 387 32.44 17.95 16.33
CA THR A 387 33.29 17.73 15.15
C THR A 387 34.61 17.01 15.43
N SER A 388 35.10 17.05 16.67
CA SER A 388 36.32 16.37 17.12
C SER A 388 36.12 15.89 18.55
N ASP A 389 36.56 14.67 18.86
CA ASP A 389 36.47 14.12 20.22
C ASP A 389 37.41 14.82 21.22
N ASP A 390 38.43 15.53 20.75
CA ASP A 390 39.34 16.33 21.59
C ASP A 390 38.75 17.72 21.95
N LEU A 391 37.61 18.10 21.36
CA LEU A 391 37.02 19.44 21.50
C LEU A 391 36.33 19.67 22.86
N LEU A 392 36.04 18.61 23.59
CA LEU A 392 35.39 18.63 24.90
C LEU A 392 36.21 17.81 25.90
N THR A 393 36.45 18.35 27.10
CA THR A 393 37.01 17.62 28.22
C THR A 393 36.05 16.52 28.69
N ASN A 394 36.57 15.50 29.37
CA ASN A 394 35.73 14.41 29.88
C ASN A 394 34.64 14.91 30.84
N GLU A 395 34.93 15.94 31.65
CA GLU A 395 33.94 16.57 32.53
C GLU A 395 32.83 17.29 31.74
N GLN A 396 33.17 17.99 30.65
CA GLN A 396 32.18 18.61 29.77
C GLN A 396 31.31 17.54 29.07
N LYS A 397 31.88 16.41 28.63
CA LYS A 397 31.11 15.28 28.07
C LYS A 397 30.12 14.71 29.10
N ASP A 398 30.55 14.57 30.36
CA ASP A 398 29.72 14.11 31.48
C ASP A 398 28.64 15.11 31.93
N GLN A 399 28.82 16.41 31.65
CA GLN A 399 27.79 17.44 31.81
C GLN A 399 26.75 17.41 30.67
N LEU A 400 27.19 17.15 29.43
CA LEU A 400 26.37 17.20 28.22
C LEU A 400 25.30 16.08 28.18
N ARG A 401 25.65 14.89 28.66
CA ARG A 401 24.81 13.67 28.73
C ARG A 401 23.83 13.53 27.56
N PRO A 402 24.32 13.46 26.31
CA PRO A 402 23.46 13.33 25.14
C PRO A 402 22.62 12.04 25.26
N PRO A 403 21.35 12.04 24.81
CA PRO A 403 20.57 10.81 24.73
C PRO A 403 21.26 9.81 23.78
N ASN A 404 21.12 8.51 24.02
CA ASN A 404 21.64 7.53 23.06
C ASN A 404 20.93 7.67 21.70
N PRO A 405 21.67 7.73 20.57
CA PRO A 405 21.05 7.79 19.26
C PRO A 405 20.28 6.51 18.96
N ILE A 406 19.10 6.66 18.37
CA ILE A 406 18.25 5.54 17.96
C ILE A 406 18.78 4.98 16.63
N TYR A 407 18.89 3.66 16.51
CA TYR A 407 19.30 2.98 15.29
C TYR A 407 18.21 3.05 14.19
N PRO A 408 18.58 2.96 12.90
CA PRO A 408 17.61 2.92 11.80
C PRO A 408 16.69 1.69 11.91
N PRO A 409 15.48 1.75 11.31
CA PRO A 409 14.62 0.58 11.20
C PRO A 409 15.28 -0.54 10.40
N GLN A 410 14.95 -1.80 10.71
CA GLN A 410 15.44 -2.95 9.95
C GLN A 410 14.91 -2.91 8.51
N PRO A 411 15.75 -3.06 7.46
CA PRO A 411 15.30 -3.11 6.07
C PRO A 411 14.28 -4.21 5.78
N ALA A 412 13.35 -3.92 4.86
CA ALA A 412 12.29 -4.86 4.47
C ALA A 412 12.84 -6.18 3.87
N PHE A 413 13.93 -6.12 3.10
CA PHE A 413 14.53 -7.33 2.50
C PHE A 413 15.13 -8.27 3.57
N GLU A 414 15.82 -7.73 4.59
CA GLU A 414 16.35 -8.52 5.71
C GLU A 414 15.23 -9.17 6.53
N TYR A 415 14.07 -8.51 6.60
CA TYR A 415 12.92 -9.07 7.28
C TYR A 415 12.37 -10.31 6.57
N PHE A 416 12.13 -10.24 5.26
CA PHE A 416 11.66 -11.39 4.47
C PHE A 416 12.72 -12.51 4.41
N GLU A 417 14.00 -12.16 4.24
CA GLU A 417 15.11 -13.13 4.31
C GLU A 417 15.15 -13.84 5.69
N GLY A 418 14.92 -13.10 6.77
CA GLY A 418 14.83 -13.64 8.13
C GLY A 418 13.64 -14.59 8.34
N LEU A 419 12.50 -14.35 7.69
CA LEU A 419 11.37 -15.29 7.70
C LEU A 419 11.71 -16.60 6.99
N ILE A 420 12.34 -16.53 5.81
CA ILE A 420 12.72 -17.70 5.00
C ILE A 420 13.78 -18.54 5.73
N LYS A 421 14.83 -17.90 6.29
CA LYS A 421 15.86 -18.57 7.10
C LYS A 421 15.25 -19.31 8.29
N ARG A 422 14.31 -18.66 8.99
CA ARG A 422 13.60 -19.25 10.13
C ARG A 422 12.83 -20.51 9.74
N GLU A 423 12.09 -20.51 8.63
CA GLU A 423 11.38 -21.72 8.17
C GLU A 423 12.33 -22.85 7.74
N MET A 424 13.46 -22.53 7.11
CA MET A 424 14.49 -23.53 6.79
C MET A 424 15.05 -24.20 8.06
N GLU A 425 15.30 -23.40 9.11
CA GLU A 425 15.75 -23.89 10.42
C GLU A 425 14.68 -24.73 11.14
N GLU A 426 13.44 -24.23 11.24
CA GLU A 426 12.34 -24.92 11.93
C GLU A 426 11.98 -26.26 11.24
N ARG A 427 12.09 -26.34 9.91
CA ARG A 427 11.77 -27.54 9.11
C ARG A 427 12.97 -28.44 8.77
N GLN A 428 14.19 -28.02 9.10
CA GLN A 428 15.46 -28.70 8.73
C GLN A 428 15.63 -28.91 7.22
N ILE A 429 15.12 -27.98 6.41
CA ILE A 429 15.17 -28.03 4.94
C ILE A 429 16.39 -27.23 4.45
N GLN A 430 17.30 -27.91 3.74
CA GLN A 430 18.50 -27.28 3.14
C GLN A 430 18.27 -26.72 1.73
N ASP A 431 17.12 -27.02 1.13
CA ASP A 431 16.83 -26.77 -0.28
C ASP A 431 15.59 -25.86 -0.41
N PRO A 432 15.73 -24.59 -0.85
CA PRO A 432 14.63 -23.63 -0.89
C PRO A 432 13.43 -24.12 -1.72
N ASP A 433 13.68 -24.89 -2.79
CA ASP A 433 12.65 -25.42 -3.68
C ASP A 433 11.70 -26.45 -3.00
N LYS A 434 12.06 -26.92 -1.81
CA LYS A 434 11.27 -27.86 -1.00
C LYS A 434 10.45 -27.19 0.10
N LEU A 435 10.55 -25.86 0.25
CA LEU A 435 9.70 -25.11 1.18
C LEU A 435 8.24 -25.06 0.67
N PRO A 436 7.26 -24.90 1.58
CA PRO A 436 5.89 -24.58 1.17
C PRO A 436 5.82 -23.16 0.58
N LEU A 437 4.76 -22.88 -0.17
CA LEU A 437 4.39 -21.50 -0.50
C LEU A 437 4.02 -20.75 0.79
N PRO A 438 4.35 -19.45 0.92
CA PRO A 438 5.01 -18.59 -0.07
C PRO A 438 6.55 -18.62 -0.02
N TYR A 439 7.16 -19.17 1.03
CA TYR A 439 8.61 -19.13 1.27
C TYR A 439 9.48 -19.67 0.13
N ARG A 440 8.94 -20.57 -0.68
CA ARG A 440 9.58 -21.11 -1.89
C ARG A 440 9.86 -20.05 -2.97
N ASP A 441 9.01 -19.04 -3.10
CA ASP A 441 9.15 -18.02 -4.15
C ASP A 441 10.26 -17.00 -3.86
N GLY A 442 10.80 -17.00 -2.63
CA GLY A 442 11.90 -16.15 -2.22
C GLY A 442 11.46 -14.82 -1.61
N ILE A 443 12.31 -13.80 -1.75
CA ILE A 443 12.03 -12.45 -1.27
C ILE A 443 11.12 -11.76 -2.30
N PRO A 444 10.00 -11.12 -1.90
CA PRO A 444 9.13 -10.37 -2.81
C PRO A 444 9.89 -9.31 -3.61
N THR A 445 9.45 -9.06 -4.85
CA THR A 445 10.05 -8.01 -5.68
C THR A 445 9.68 -6.62 -5.15
N PRO A 446 10.64 -5.76 -4.78
CA PRO A 446 10.33 -4.44 -4.24
C PRO A 446 9.68 -3.53 -5.31
N PRO A 447 8.76 -2.62 -4.91
CA PRO A 447 8.13 -1.69 -5.83
C PRO A 447 9.15 -0.68 -6.38
N ALA A 448 8.95 -0.20 -7.61
CA ALA A 448 9.88 0.71 -8.30
C ALA A 448 10.22 1.97 -7.47
N SER A 449 9.24 2.53 -6.75
CA SER A 449 9.48 3.70 -5.88
C SER A 449 10.41 3.42 -4.69
N TYR A 450 10.59 2.14 -4.31
CA TYR A 450 11.54 1.73 -3.29
C TYR A 450 12.96 1.60 -3.87
N THR A 451 13.10 0.96 -5.04
CA THR A 451 14.40 0.80 -5.70
C THR A 451 14.99 2.13 -6.16
N GLU A 452 14.17 3.06 -6.67
CA GLU A 452 14.58 4.44 -7.01
C GLU A 452 15.06 5.28 -5.82
N TRP A 453 14.77 4.85 -4.57
CA TRP A 453 15.13 5.57 -3.35
C TRP A 453 16.42 5.05 -2.69
N LEU A 454 16.88 3.86 -3.07
CA LEU A 454 18.14 3.31 -2.59
C LEU A 454 19.33 4.03 -3.25
N ILE A 455 20.42 4.15 -2.50
CA ILE A 455 21.71 4.65 -2.99
C ILE A 455 22.71 3.51 -2.82
N ASP A 456 23.34 3.06 -3.91
CA ASP A 456 24.24 1.90 -3.94
C ASP A 456 23.60 0.66 -3.26
N ASP A 457 22.38 0.32 -3.70
CA ASP A 457 21.50 -0.74 -3.17
C ASP A 457 21.19 -0.67 -1.66
N SER A 458 21.52 0.45 -1.01
CA SER A 458 21.40 0.66 0.43
C SER A 458 20.43 1.80 0.78
N ALA A 459 19.81 1.75 1.97
CA ALA A 459 18.97 2.84 2.45
C ALA A 459 19.81 4.10 2.73
N PRO A 460 19.37 5.31 2.33
CA PRO A 460 20.16 6.53 2.47
C PRO A 460 20.44 6.88 3.94
N MET A 461 21.69 7.24 4.23
CA MET A 461 22.12 7.70 5.55
C MET A 461 22.18 9.23 5.62
N PRO A 462 21.91 9.84 6.80
CA PRO A 462 22.05 11.28 6.96
C PRO A 462 23.52 11.71 6.82
N PRO A 463 23.80 12.86 6.17
CA PRO A 463 25.17 13.36 6.03
C PRO A 463 25.73 13.82 7.37
N SER A 464 27.00 13.51 7.64
CA SER A 464 27.71 13.99 8.84
C SER A 464 27.73 15.54 8.88
N PRO A 465 27.37 16.18 10.01
CA PRO A 465 27.44 17.62 10.14
C PRO A 465 28.89 18.14 10.01
N ARG A 466 29.03 19.41 9.61
CA ARG A 466 30.32 20.12 9.54
C ARG A 466 30.54 21.11 10.69
N GLN A 467 29.54 21.29 11.54
CA GLN A 467 29.50 22.28 12.62
C GLN A 467 29.12 21.57 13.92
N ASN A 468 29.52 22.16 15.05
CA ASN A 468 29.12 21.65 16.37
C ASN A 468 27.62 21.87 16.61
N GLY A 469 27.01 20.99 17.38
CA GLY A 469 25.62 21.10 17.78
C GLY A 469 25.38 22.21 18.80
N LEU A 470 24.15 22.71 18.84
CA LEU A 470 23.79 23.87 19.68
C LEU A 470 24.10 23.68 21.18
N ALA A 471 23.99 22.45 21.70
CA ALA A 471 24.32 22.16 23.11
C ALA A 471 25.83 22.22 23.38
N VAL A 472 26.66 21.93 22.38
CA VAL A 472 28.12 22.04 22.43
C VAL A 472 28.52 23.53 22.40
N GLU A 473 27.94 24.33 21.49
CA GLU A 473 28.17 25.79 21.46
C GLU A 473 27.76 26.47 22.78
N TYR A 474 26.68 26.00 23.41
CA TYR A 474 26.20 26.55 24.67
C TYR A 474 27.19 26.35 25.83
N LEU A 475 27.80 25.16 25.94
CA LEU A 475 28.82 24.90 26.96
C LEU A 475 30.10 25.70 26.71
N LEU A 476 30.61 25.71 25.47
CA LEU A 476 31.82 26.46 25.13
C LEU A 476 31.66 27.97 25.44
N ASN A 477 30.51 28.57 25.10
CA ASN A 477 30.26 29.96 25.43
C ASN A 477 30.01 30.20 26.94
N ALA A 478 29.60 29.18 27.72
CA ALA A 478 29.48 29.28 29.17
C ALA A 478 30.87 29.37 29.83
N ASP A 479 31.81 28.53 29.41
CA ASP A 479 33.20 28.55 29.91
C ASP A 479 33.89 29.87 29.55
N GLU A 480 33.66 30.39 28.34
CA GLU A 480 34.17 31.70 27.93
C GLU A 480 33.54 32.88 28.70
N ILE A 481 32.31 32.73 29.22
CA ILE A 481 31.69 33.71 30.13
C ILE A 481 32.39 33.69 31.49
N GLU A 482 32.68 32.52 32.04
CA GLU A 482 33.38 32.38 33.32
C GLU A 482 34.82 32.92 33.24
N ALA A 483 35.56 32.55 32.19
CA ALA A 483 36.88 33.11 31.89
C ALA A 483 36.87 34.64 31.63
N THR A 484 35.73 35.22 31.23
CA THR A 484 35.58 36.68 31.09
C THR A 484 35.26 37.35 32.42
N ARG A 485 34.45 36.71 33.29
CA ARG A 485 34.20 37.20 34.65
C ARG A 485 35.47 37.21 35.49
N GLN A 486 36.24 36.12 35.48
CA GLN A 486 37.50 36.05 36.21
C GLN A 486 38.46 37.18 35.81
N ARG A 487 38.59 37.49 34.51
CA ARG A 487 39.40 38.62 34.02
C ARG A 487 38.87 39.98 34.50
N ILE A 488 37.56 40.16 34.62
CA ILE A 488 36.98 41.38 35.20
C ILE A 488 37.33 41.49 36.69
N ASP A 489 37.16 40.43 37.48
CA ASP A 489 37.46 40.43 38.91
C ASP A 489 38.96 40.67 39.20
N GLU A 490 39.85 40.04 38.41
CA GLU A 490 41.30 40.27 38.43
C GLU A 490 41.67 41.73 38.06
N ASN A 491 40.96 42.33 37.10
CA ASN A 491 41.20 43.73 36.72
C ASN A 491 40.59 44.73 37.72
N CYS A 492 39.45 44.41 38.35
CA CYS A 492 38.83 45.22 39.39
C CYS A 492 39.67 45.25 40.67
N THR A 493 40.17 44.09 41.12
CA THR A 493 41.09 44.02 42.29
C THR A 493 42.39 44.80 42.05
N LYS A 494 42.94 44.77 40.83
CA LYS A 494 44.06 45.66 40.43
C LYS A 494 43.66 47.13 40.43
N LEU A 495 42.47 47.48 39.92
CA LEU A 495 41.98 48.85 39.87
C LEU A 495 41.81 49.47 41.26
N ASP A 496 41.27 48.72 42.23
CA ASP A 496 41.09 49.22 43.59
C ASP A 496 42.44 49.39 44.31
N LYS A 497 43.38 48.45 44.16
CA LYS A 497 44.78 48.66 44.62
C LYS A 497 45.43 49.91 44.00
N VAL A 498 45.22 50.19 42.70
CA VAL A 498 45.70 51.43 42.06
C VAL A 498 45.05 52.68 42.66
N ARG A 499 43.77 52.62 43.02
CA ARG A 499 43.06 53.74 43.68
C ARG A 499 43.55 54.00 45.09
N ASP A 500 43.80 52.95 45.87
CA ASP A 500 44.38 53.05 47.21
C ASP A 500 45.78 53.68 47.16
N LEU A 501 46.60 53.26 46.18
CA LEU A 501 47.90 53.90 45.90
C LEU A 501 47.77 55.38 45.51
N LEU A 502 46.81 55.75 44.67
CA LEU A 502 46.53 57.15 44.31
C LEU A 502 46.05 57.97 45.53
N LEU A 503 45.32 57.37 46.47
CA LEU A 503 44.93 58.01 47.73
C LEU A 503 46.13 58.19 48.68
N ARG A 504 46.97 57.16 48.86
CA ARG A 504 48.22 57.23 49.65
C ARG A 504 49.18 58.28 49.07
N GLN A 505 49.30 58.33 47.74
CA GLN A 505 50.06 59.37 47.04
C GLN A 505 49.52 60.77 47.27
N ARG A 506 48.20 60.95 47.33
CA ARG A 506 47.61 62.26 47.63
C ARG A 506 47.91 62.71 49.05
N GLN A 507 47.88 61.79 50.02
CA GLN A 507 48.28 62.08 51.41
C GLN A 507 49.77 62.44 51.50
N LEU A 508 50.64 61.72 50.79
CA LEU A 508 52.07 62.02 50.69
C LEU A 508 52.35 63.33 49.92
N LEU A 509 51.52 63.66 48.94
CA LEU A 509 51.58 64.93 48.22
C LEU A 509 51.22 66.08 49.14
N ASP A 510 50.09 65.98 49.83
CA ASP A 510 49.61 66.99 50.77
C ASP A 510 50.65 67.20 51.89
N ALA A 511 51.22 66.13 52.46
CA ALA A 511 52.34 66.19 53.41
C ALA A 511 53.55 66.95 52.84
N ASN A 512 54.07 66.53 51.67
CA ASN A 512 55.20 67.20 51.02
C ASN A 512 54.91 68.69 50.69
N THR A 513 53.66 69.06 50.37
CA THR A 513 53.30 70.48 50.18
C THR A 513 53.30 71.28 51.48
N VAL A 514 52.96 70.66 52.62
CA VAL A 514 53.07 71.29 53.94
C VAL A 514 54.54 71.49 54.32
N SER A 515 55.38 70.46 54.18
CA SER A 515 56.82 70.55 54.46
C SER A 515 57.51 71.60 53.55
N MET A 516 57.08 71.72 52.28
CA MET A 516 57.56 72.76 51.36
C MET A 516 57.00 74.17 51.65
N ALA A 517 55.76 74.31 52.11
CA ALA A 517 55.22 75.60 52.55
C ALA A 517 56.05 76.16 53.72
N THR A 518 56.35 75.32 54.72
CA THR A 518 57.21 75.71 55.86
C THR A 518 58.64 76.06 55.43
N LEU A 519 59.16 75.40 54.40
CA LEU A 519 60.51 75.63 53.85
C LEU A 519 60.59 76.94 53.06
N ALA A 520 59.50 77.34 52.40
CA ALA A 520 59.34 78.63 51.74
C ALA A 520 58.99 79.80 52.71
N GLY A 521 58.95 79.54 54.02
CA GLY A 521 58.58 80.54 55.04
C GLY A 521 57.08 80.87 55.12
N GLY A 522 56.23 80.11 54.44
CA GLY A 522 54.78 80.24 54.47
C GLY A 522 54.13 79.53 55.66
N VAL A 523 52.84 79.80 55.87
CA VAL A 523 52.02 79.12 56.90
C VAL A 523 51.32 77.94 56.26
N SER A 524 51.30 76.78 56.92
CA SER A 524 50.75 75.51 56.38
C SER A 524 49.28 75.54 55.92
N THR A 525 48.55 76.63 56.18
CA THR A 525 47.15 76.84 55.79
C THR A 525 46.94 77.91 54.70
N ASP A 526 47.98 78.59 54.21
CA ASP A 526 47.84 79.70 53.24
C ASP A 526 47.78 79.25 51.76
N GLY A 527 48.06 77.98 51.48
CA GLY A 527 48.03 77.39 50.14
C GLY A 527 49.29 77.64 49.28
N SER A 528 50.31 78.32 49.81
CA SER A 528 51.59 78.61 49.12
C SER A 528 52.29 77.35 48.64
N GLY A 529 52.42 76.32 49.47
CA GLY A 529 53.03 75.04 49.10
C GLY A 529 52.35 74.35 47.92
N LEU A 530 51.02 74.47 47.80
CA LEU A 530 50.23 73.91 46.69
C LEU A 530 50.36 74.76 45.41
N GLN A 531 50.61 76.07 45.54
CA GLN A 531 51.02 76.89 44.39
C GLN A 531 52.39 76.44 43.87
N ILE A 532 53.39 76.30 44.75
CA ILE A 532 54.74 75.80 44.42
C ILE A 532 54.65 74.42 43.75
N ALA A 533 53.78 73.53 44.26
CA ALA A 533 53.61 72.17 43.74
C ALA A 533 53.25 72.08 42.26
N ARG A 534 52.46 73.04 41.75
CA ARG A 534 52.08 73.10 40.33
C ARG A 534 53.28 73.32 39.39
N TRP A 535 54.36 73.89 39.91
CA TRP A 535 55.56 74.21 39.13
C TRP A 535 56.70 73.19 39.32
N TRP A 536 56.60 72.22 40.23
CA TRP A 536 57.66 71.21 40.46
C TRP A 536 58.14 70.45 39.22
N PRO A 537 57.29 70.06 38.23
CA PRO A 537 57.78 69.41 37.01
C PRO A 537 58.72 70.30 36.18
N HIS A 538 58.60 71.62 36.35
CA HIS A 538 59.22 72.68 35.55
C HIS A 538 60.28 73.49 36.31
N MET A 539 60.50 73.21 37.59
CA MET A 539 61.52 73.87 38.42
C MET A 539 62.77 73.00 38.56
N GLU A 540 63.93 73.65 38.65
CA GLU A 540 65.21 73.02 38.98
C GLU A 540 65.87 73.79 40.13
N PHE A 541 66.51 73.05 41.05
CA PHE A 541 67.10 73.62 42.26
C PHE A 541 68.54 74.10 41.98
N SER A 542 68.78 75.41 41.91
CA SER A 542 70.13 75.97 41.73
C SER A 542 70.96 75.84 43.01
N THR A 543 72.21 75.37 42.88
CA THR A 543 73.16 75.21 43.99
C THR A 543 74.17 76.35 44.10
N GLU A 544 74.08 77.39 43.26
CA GLU A 544 75.08 78.47 43.19
C GLU A 544 75.29 79.19 44.54
N ALA A 545 74.25 79.31 45.37
CA ALA A 545 74.36 79.92 46.70
C ALA A 545 75.11 79.05 47.74
N ILE A 546 75.05 77.72 47.63
CA ILE A 546 75.64 76.79 48.61
C ILE A 546 77.14 76.61 48.35
N GLU A 547 77.57 76.63 47.09
CA GLU A 547 79.00 76.57 46.75
C GLU A 547 79.74 77.89 47.02
N GLN A 548 79.05 79.02 46.99
CA GLN A 548 79.63 80.33 47.29
C GLN A 548 79.92 80.50 48.79
N THR A 549 79.06 80.00 49.69
CA THR A 549 79.34 80.01 51.13
C THR A 549 80.47 79.03 51.51
N ALA A 550 80.52 77.85 50.90
CA ALA A 550 81.58 76.87 51.15
C ALA A 550 82.98 77.35 50.69
N LYS A 551 83.06 78.19 49.64
CA LYS A 551 84.32 78.77 49.15
C LYS A 551 84.76 80.05 49.89
N ALA A 552 83.90 80.68 50.68
CA ALA A 552 84.18 81.95 51.34
C ALA A 552 84.97 81.84 52.68
N VAL A 553 85.16 80.61 53.21
CA VAL A 553 85.80 80.39 54.52
C VAL A 553 87.29 80.01 54.42
N SER A 554 87.80 79.71 53.23
CA SER A 554 89.20 79.33 53.01
C SER A 554 89.92 80.23 52.00
N THR A 555 90.47 81.35 52.45
CA THR A 555 91.81 81.86 52.05
C THR A 555 92.15 83.20 52.73
N THR A 556 93.26 83.24 53.47
CA THR A 556 94.05 84.46 53.71
C THR A 556 95.27 84.49 52.77
N PRO A 557 95.83 85.68 52.45
CA PRO A 557 96.59 85.84 51.20
C PRO A 557 98.11 85.97 51.39
N THR A 558 98.90 85.34 50.49
CA THR A 558 100.27 85.77 50.21
C THR A 558 100.74 85.47 48.77
N ALA A 559 101.09 86.55 48.05
CA ALA A 559 102.13 86.73 47.02
C ALA A 559 102.30 85.81 45.77
N GLU A 560 102.22 86.46 44.59
CA GLU A 560 103.23 86.48 43.48
C GLU A 560 103.72 85.12 42.90
N THR A 561 103.65 84.85 41.58
CA THR A 561 104.45 85.51 40.52
C THR A 561 104.12 84.92 39.13
N GLU A 562 104.15 85.72 38.05
CA GLU A 562 104.27 85.38 36.60
C GLU A 562 103.20 84.45 35.94
N SER A 563 102.55 84.87 34.84
CA SER A 563 102.96 84.74 33.41
C SER A 563 102.89 83.28 32.89
N SER A 564 102.44 82.95 31.68
CA SER A 564 102.07 83.71 30.47
C SER A 564 101.16 82.87 29.56
N ASP A 565 100.76 83.42 28.40
CA ASP A 565 100.30 82.80 27.14
C ASP A 565 100.37 81.25 27.00
N THR A 566 99.43 80.57 26.35
CA THR A 566 98.89 80.89 25.01
C THR A 566 97.45 80.40 24.77
N THR A 567 96.62 81.26 24.18
CA THR A 567 95.53 80.83 23.30
C THR A 567 96.06 80.57 21.90
N THR A 568 95.90 79.33 21.40
CA THR A 568 95.93 79.03 19.96
C THR A 568 94.88 77.97 19.66
N GLU A 569 94.15 78.20 18.59
CA GLU A 569 93.06 77.37 18.10
C GLU A 569 93.59 76.02 17.58
N GLU A 570 92.79 74.95 17.65
CA GLU A 570 92.59 74.13 16.44
C GLU A 570 91.29 73.33 16.48
N THR A 571 90.55 73.42 15.38
CA THR A 571 89.27 72.73 15.16
C THR A 571 89.46 71.25 14.91
N THR A 572 88.70 70.38 15.60
CA THR A 572 88.35 69.05 15.04
C THR A 572 86.88 68.73 15.24
N TRP A 573 86.14 68.69 14.11
CA TRP A 573 84.81 68.10 14.08
C TRP A 573 84.93 66.57 14.11
N LYS A 574 84.23 65.90 15.01
CA LYS A 574 83.80 64.50 14.82
C LYS A 574 82.32 64.37 15.19
N ALA A 575 81.54 63.90 14.23
CA ALA A 575 80.11 63.75 14.38
C ALA A 575 79.76 62.64 15.38
N ASN A 576 78.74 62.88 16.22
CA ASN A 576 77.98 61.81 16.86
C ASN A 576 76.54 61.88 16.38
N THR A 577 76.10 60.78 15.79
CA THR A 577 74.82 60.62 15.13
C THR A 577 73.70 60.41 16.15
N LEU A 578 72.75 61.35 16.19
CA LEU A 578 71.45 61.11 16.82
C LEU A 578 70.65 60.13 15.95
N LYS A 579 70.78 58.84 16.27
CA LYS A 579 69.96 57.78 15.68
C LYS A 579 68.52 57.93 16.14
N THR A 580 67.62 58.19 15.19
CA THR A 580 66.21 57.90 15.34
C THR A 580 65.99 56.38 15.30
N PRO A 581 65.27 55.77 16.26
CA PRO A 581 64.71 54.44 16.06
C PRO A 581 63.49 54.57 15.14
N TYR A 582 63.61 53.98 13.96
CA TYR A 582 62.57 53.88 12.94
C TYR A 582 61.52 52.84 13.35
N LEU A 583 60.24 53.11 13.10
CA LEU A 583 59.14 52.19 13.36
C LEU A 583 58.75 51.53 12.03
N ASP A 584 59.33 50.37 11.76
CA ASP A 584 59.05 49.58 10.55
C ASP A 584 57.75 48.79 10.75
N VAL A 585 56.69 49.17 10.03
CA VAL A 585 55.46 48.37 9.91
C VAL A 585 55.46 47.71 8.54
N ALA A 586 56.15 46.56 8.45
CA ALA A 586 56.18 45.75 7.24
C ALA A 586 54.84 45.02 7.04
N SER A 587 54.07 45.48 6.06
CA SER A 587 52.89 44.78 5.56
C SER A 587 53.26 43.47 4.85
N TYR A 588 52.57 42.37 5.17
CA TYR A 588 52.50 41.20 4.29
C TYR A 588 51.07 40.70 4.12
N VAL A 589 50.72 40.35 2.89
CA VAL A 589 49.38 39.97 2.43
C VAL A 589 49.44 38.58 1.82
N PRO A 590 48.47 37.70 2.06
CA PRO A 590 48.09 36.66 1.12
C PRO A 590 46.77 37.03 0.42
N SER A 591 46.81 37.07 -0.91
CA SER A 591 45.70 37.39 -1.79
C SER A 591 45.04 36.14 -2.37
N TYR A 592 43.70 36.12 -2.51
CA TYR A 592 43.03 35.32 -3.54
C TYR A 592 41.89 36.10 -4.21
N PRO A 593 41.62 35.88 -5.52
CA PRO A 593 40.89 36.84 -6.35
C PRO A 593 39.40 36.49 -6.54
N ILE A 594 38.59 37.52 -6.80
CA ILE A 594 37.24 37.37 -7.35
C ILE A 594 37.28 37.75 -8.83
N LYS A 595 36.68 36.91 -9.69
CA LYS A 595 36.29 37.27 -11.07
C LYS A 595 34.77 37.16 -11.19
N THR A 596 34.19 38.11 -11.92
CA THR A 596 32.74 38.26 -12.15
C THR A 596 32.34 37.88 -13.57
N THR A 597 31.17 37.22 -13.71
CA THR A 597 30.28 37.12 -14.90
C THR A 597 29.15 36.11 -14.53
N GLU A 598 27.91 36.13 -15.02
CA GLU A 598 27.02 37.16 -15.62
C GLU A 598 25.58 36.57 -15.76
N ASN A 599 24.56 37.39 -16.04
CA ASN A 599 23.22 37.04 -16.59
C ASN A 599 22.12 36.43 -15.66
N THR A 600 21.05 37.21 -15.35
CA THR A 600 19.64 37.17 -15.88
C THR A 600 18.71 36.22 -15.08
N THR A 601 17.40 36.48 -14.78
CA THR A 601 16.31 37.21 -15.48
C THR A 601 15.20 37.74 -14.50
N THR A 602 14.71 38.96 -14.77
CA THR A 602 13.32 39.51 -14.71
C THR A 602 12.18 39.03 -13.78
N LEU A 603 11.47 40.05 -13.25
CA LEU A 603 10.02 40.16 -12.87
C LEU A 603 9.59 39.65 -11.46
N ASP A 604 8.60 40.22 -10.74
CA ASP A 604 7.75 41.44 -10.96
C ASP A 604 7.34 42.16 -9.63
N TYR A 605 6.43 43.15 -9.70
CA TYR A 605 6.00 44.08 -8.64
C TYR A 605 4.79 43.67 -7.75
N ASN A 606 4.77 44.29 -6.55
CA ASN A 606 3.62 44.77 -5.73
C ASN A 606 3.29 44.01 -4.43
N LEU A 607 3.57 44.63 -3.27
CA LEU A 607 2.58 45.48 -2.59
C LEU A 607 3.20 46.30 -1.44
N LEU A 608 2.49 47.36 -1.03
CA LEU A 608 2.95 48.45 -0.18
C LEU A 608 2.36 48.37 1.24
N THR A 609 3.03 49.04 2.19
CA THR A 609 2.61 49.33 3.58
C THR A 609 2.62 48.13 4.56
N LYS A 610 3.07 48.27 5.82
CA LYS A 610 3.44 49.49 6.56
C LYS A 610 4.46 49.21 7.68
N ASP A 611 5.42 50.13 7.82
CA ASP A 611 6.21 50.50 9.01
C ASP A 611 6.65 49.41 10.00
N THR A 612 7.94 49.03 9.93
CA THR A 612 8.91 49.26 11.03
C THR A 612 10.35 48.98 10.55
N ASN A 613 11.32 49.69 11.16
CA ASN A 613 12.78 49.45 11.09
C ASN A 613 13.50 49.62 9.75
N THR A 614 13.83 50.88 9.41
CA THR A 614 15.01 51.19 8.57
C THR A 614 16.29 51.20 9.42
N LEU A 615 17.04 50.10 9.39
CA LEU A 615 18.48 50.10 9.68
C LEU A 615 19.27 50.37 8.39
N LEU A 616 20.51 50.87 8.53
CA LEU A 616 21.50 51.17 7.47
C LEU A 616 21.32 52.48 6.70
N ALA A 617 21.64 53.58 7.39
CA ALA A 617 22.39 54.70 6.80
C ALA A 617 23.46 55.16 7.80
N TYR A 618 24.61 55.64 7.27
CA TYR A 618 25.86 56.06 7.94
C TYR A 618 26.97 55.02 8.09
N ASN A 619 27.61 54.72 6.95
CA ASN A 619 29.07 54.61 6.92
C ASN A 619 29.70 56.01 6.99
N ALA A 620 30.98 56.06 7.39
CA ALA A 620 31.86 57.23 7.41
C ALA A 620 31.53 58.34 8.42
N VAL A 621 31.94 58.12 9.68
CA VAL A 621 32.57 59.19 10.49
C VAL A 621 33.95 58.69 10.94
N GLN A 622 35.00 59.12 10.23
CA GLN A 622 36.33 59.13 10.81
C GLN A 622 36.32 60.10 11.99
N PHE A 623 36.68 59.63 13.18
CA PHE A 623 37.00 60.54 14.28
C PHE A 623 38.45 60.99 14.13
N ASP A 624 38.63 62.27 13.84
CA ASP A 624 39.94 62.92 13.72
C ASP A 624 40.72 62.83 15.03
N TYR A 625 41.83 62.09 15.02
CA TYR A 625 42.75 61.98 16.15
C TYR A 625 43.86 63.05 16.13
N VAL A 626 43.73 64.09 15.29
CA VAL A 626 44.79 65.07 15.02
C VAL A 626 44.60 66.40 15.77
N GLN A 627 43.38 66.81 16.10
CA GLN A 627 43.12 68.14 16.67
C GLN A 627 43.45 68.32 18.17
N THR A 628 43.68 67.25 18.93
CA THR A 628 44.01 67.34 20.37
C THR A 628 45.50 67.56 20.67
N LEU A 629 46.38 67.40 19.68
CA LEU A 629 47.82 67.65 19.83
C LEU A 629 48.17 69.14 19.68
N ASP A 630 47.48 69.89 18.80
CA ASP A 630 47.68 71.34 18.67
C ASP A 630 47.16 72.14 19.86
N THR A 631 46.11 71.66 20.54
CA THR A 631 45.67 72.28 21.80
C THR A 631 46.72 72.15 22.90
N LEU A 632 47.44 71.03 22.97
CA LEU A 632 48.51 70.83 23.97
C LEU A 632 49.79 71.61 23.65
N SER A 633 50.14 71.76 22.37
CA SER A 633 51.29 72.59 21.95
C SER A 633 51.05 74.10 22.19
N SER A 634 49.79 74.55 22.10
CA SER A 634 49.41 75.94 22.40
C SER A 634 49.50 76.29 23.90
N VAL A 635 49.10 75.36 24.78
CA VAL A 635 49.20 75.55 26.24
C VAL A 635 50.66 75.62 26.69
N MET A 636 51.54 74.75 26.16
CA MET A 636 52.98 74.74 26.52
C MET A 636 53.76 75.99 26.06
N ASN A 637 53.20 76.84 25.19
CA ASN A 637 53.84 78.09 24.77
C ASN A 637 53.32 79.35 25.49
N SER A 638 52.30 79.22 26.35
CA SER A 638 51.57 80.35 26.93
C SER A 638 52.12 80.92 28.25
N THR A 639 53.23 80.39 28.78
CA THR A 639 53.88 80.88 30.02
C THR A 639 55.34 81.28 29.82
N LYS A 640 55.60 82.16 28.84
CA LYS A 640 56.84 82.96 28.73
C LYS A 640 56.58 84.44 28.99
N GLN A 641 56.05 84.75 30.17
CA GLN A 641 56.20 86.09 30.76
C GLN A 641 57.01 85.97 32.04
N LYS A 642 58.19 86.60 32.01
CA LYS A 642 59.15 86.65 33.12
C LYS A 642 58.54 87.46 34.26
N PRO A 643 58.27 86.88 35.45
CA PRO A 643 58.00 87.70 36.63
C PRO A 643 59.26 88.52 36.95
N SER A 644 59.07 89.72 37.50
CA SER A 644 60.17 90.50 38.08
C SER A 644 60.88 89.72 39.19
N GLU A 645 62.15 90.04 39.43
CA GLU A 645 62.96 89.44 40.49
C GLU A 645 62.22 89.42 41.85
N PRO A 646 62.03 88.25 42.48
CA PRO A 646 61.56 88.20 43.85
C PRO A 646 62.74 88.53 44.78
N GLN A 647 62.76 89.74 45.33
CA GLN A 647 63.62 90.07 46.46
C GLN A 647 63.14 89.30 47.71
N PHE A 648 63.77 88.16 47.99
CA PHE A 648 63.73 87.51 49.30
C PHE A 648 65.14 87.43 49.87
N GLU A 649 65.49 88.41 50.70
CA GLU A 649 66.59 88.24 51.66
C GLU A 649 66.05 87.42 52.84
N VAL A 650 66.76 86.35 53.20
CA VAL A 650 66.42 85.53 54.36
C VAL A 650 66.97 86.21 55.62
N GLU A 651 66.16 87.04 56.27
CA GLU A 651 66.48 87.52 57.62
C GLU A 651 66.42 86.34 58.61
N ASN A 652 67.54 86.08 59.29
CA ASN A 652 67.64 85.06 60.33
C ASN A 652 66.89 85.47 61.60
N ALA A 653 65.58 85.21 61.65
CA ALA A 653 64.76 85.39 62.84
C ALA A 653 65.12 84.37 63.95
N LYS A 654 66.08 84.74 64.81
CA LYS A 654 66.44 83.96 66.00
C LYS A 654 65.33 83.99 67.06
N PHE A 655 64.35 83.10 66.96
CA PHE A 655 63.50 82.71 68.08
C PHE A 655 64.10 81.53 68.84
N GLY A 656 64.28 81.68 70.15
CA GLY A 656 64.80 80.63 71.02
C GLY A 656 63.74 79.58 71.34
N VAL A 657 63.85 78.39 70.75
CA VAL A 657 63.10 77.19 71.12
C VAL A 657 64.09 76.05 71.38
N MET A 658 63.75 75.13 72.28
CA MET A 658 64.67 74.12 72.82
C MET A 658 65.16 73.14 71.74
N LYS A 659 66.46 72.79 71.78
CA LYS A 659 67.10 71.83 70.87
C LYS A 659 66.66 70.38 71.12
N HIS A 660 65.53 69.96 70.56
CA HIS A 660 65.25 68.54 70.30
C HIS A 660 64.49 68.37 68.98
N LEU A 661 65.13 67.65 68.03
CA LEU A 661 64.70 67.35 66.65
C LEU A 661 64.66 68.56 65.69
N ASP A 662 65.38 68.42 64.58
CA ASP A 662 65.31 69.29 63.40
C ASP A 662 64.09 68.85 62.55
N PRO A 663 63.03 69.68 62.42
CA PRO A 663 61.81 69.28 61.71
C PRO A 663 62.07 68.87 60.26
N ALA A 664 63.00 69.53 59.57
CA ALA A 664 63.30 69.25 58.17
C ALA A 664 63.88 67.85 57.94
N LEU A 665 64.60 67.29 58.93
CA LEU A 665 65.15 65.93 58.84
C LEU A 665 64.06 64.88 59.02
N SER A 666 63.16 65.04 59.99
CA SER A 666 62.03 64.12 60.19
C SER A 666 61.09 64.13 58.99
N GLU A 667 60.79 65.30 58.44
CA GLU A 667 59.94 65.45 57.25
C GLU A 667 60.60 64.83 56.00
N TYR A 668 61.91 65.04 55.77
CA TYR A 668 62.62 64.38 54.67
C TYR A 668 62.62 62.86 54.78
N ARG A 669 62.90 62.33 55.98
CA ARG A 669 62.93 60.89 56.21
C ARG A 669 61.54 60.28 55.97
N LEU A 670 60.48 60.88 56.50
CA LEU A 670 59.10 60.44 56.27
C LEU A 670 58.70 60.50 54.78
N ALA A 671 59.13 61.54 54.06
CA ALA A 671 58.89 61.65 52.62
C ALA A 671 59.64 60.58 51.80
N ASN A 672 60.86 60.22 52.20
CA ASN A 672 61.67 59.20 51.53
C ASN A 672 61.20 57.77 51.85
N GLU A 673 60.86 57.50 53.11
CA GLU A 673 60.20 56.26 53.55
C GLU A 673 58.87 56.08 52.78
N GLY A 674 58.02 57.11 52.75
CA GLY A 674 56.75 57.06 52.03
C GLY A 674 56.85 56.87 50.51
N ILE A 675 57.95 57.29 49.87
CA ILE A 675 58.19 57.01 48.44
C ILE A 675 58.71 55.58 48.22
N ASN A 676 59.54 55.04 49.12
CA ASN A 676 59.97 53.65 49.04
C ASN A 676 58.81 52.69 49.31
N ASP A 677 57.94 52.99 50.29
CA ASP A 677 56.68 52.28 50.51
C ASP A 677 55.83 52.21 49.23
N LEU A 678 55.68 53.33 48.50
CA LEU A 678 54.93 53.35 47.23
C LEU A 678 55.57 52.49 46.13
N TYR A 679 56.90 52.37 46.10
CA TYR A 679 57.58 51.48 45.17
C TYR A 679 57.35 50.00 45.53
N ASP A 680 57.35 49.66 46.82
CA ASP A 680 57.16 48.29 47.28
C ASP A 680 55.68 47.87 47.18
N ASP A 681 54.73 48.75 47.50
CA ASP A 681 53.30 48.55 47.21
C ASP A 681 53.06 48.32 45.69
N TYR A 682 53.75 49.07 44.82
CA TYR A 682 53.63 48.93 43.36
C TYR A 682 54.34 47.67 42.83
N LYS A 683 55.44 47.23 43.47
CA LYS A 683 56.09 45.93 43.23
C LYS A 683 55.09 44.80 43.50
N GLU A 684 54.34 44.87 44.60
CA GLU A 684 53.30 43.88 44.93
C GLU A 684 52.12 43.92 43.95
N LEU A 685 51.66 45.11 43.56
CA LEU A 685 50.54 45.30 42.62
C LEU A 685 50.78 44.66 41.25
N GLU A 686 51.93 44.95 40.63
CA GLU A 686 52.27 44.48 39.28
C GLU A 686 53.12 43.18 39.32
N SER A 687 53.34 42.61 40.51
CA SER A 687 54.17 41.41 40.74
C SER A 687 55.59 41.50 40.14
N LEU A 688 56.20 42.70 40.20
CA LEU A 688 57.45 42.99 39.52
C LEU A 688 58.64 42.25 40.13
N SER A 689 59.53 41.75 39.27
CA SER A 689 60.86 41.34 39.70
C SER A 689 61.69 42.53 40.19
N GLU A 690 62.74 42.25 40.96
CA GLU A 690 63.62 43.29 41.52
C GLU A 690 64.32 44.13 40.43
N ASN A 691 64.58 43.52 39.27
CA ASN A 691 65.14 44.21 38.11
C ASN A 691 64.11 45.15 37.47
N GLU A 692 62.87 44.69 37.27
CA GLU A 692 61.80 45.52 36.70
C GLU A 692 61.41 46.67 37.63
N LEU A 693 61.43 46.45 38.95
CA LEU A 693 61.26 47.52 39.93
C LEU A 693 62.40 48.55 39.86
N ASN A 694 63.64 48.11 39.69
CA ASN A 694 64.79 49.02 39.53
C ASN A 694 64.70 49.80 38.21
N ASP A 695 64.28 49.17 37.11
CA ASP A 695 64.04 49.85 35.83
C ASP A 695 62.88 50.85 35.93
N PHE A 696 61.82 50.52 36.68
CA PHE A 696 60.72 51.44 36.98
C PHE A 696 61.17 52.63 37.86
N LYS A 697 61.96 52.39 38.91
CA LYS A 697 62.63 53.44 39.71
C LYS A 697 63.50 54.33 38.81
N ASN A 698 64.24 53.76 37.85
CA ASN A 698 65.06 54.47 36.87
C ASN A 698 64.26 55.24 35.81
N GLN A 699 62.99 54.90 35.55
CA GLN A 699 62.09 55.66 34.68
C GLN A 699 61.43 56.84 35.43
N MET A 700 61.16 56.66 36.72
CA MET A 700 60.58 57.70 37.59
C MET A 700 61.62 58.77 37.98
N ALA A 701 62.81 58.36 38.41
CA ALA A 701 63.97 59.24 38.58
C ALA A 701 64.49 59.70 37.20
N TYR A 702 64.98 60.94 37.08
CA TYR A 702 65.37 61.56 35.80
C TYR A 702 66.75 61.08 35.28
N GLY A 703 66.96 59.77 35.21
CA GLY A 703 68.19 59.13 34.75
C GLY A 703 69.20 58.79 35.86
N LYS A 704 70.20 57.96 35.51
CA LYS A 704 71.14 57.27 36.45
C LYS A 704 72.00 58.16 37.37
N ALA A 705 71.96 59.48 37.23
CA ALA A 705 72.78 60.40 38.04
C ALA A 705 72.08 60.90 39.32
N ASP A 706 70.76 60.69 39.44
CA ASP A 706 69.94 61.23 40.53
C ASP A 706 69.39 60.12 41.43
N TYR A 707 70.28 59.43 42.14
CA TYR A 707 69.90 58.61 43.29
C TYR A 707 69.37 59.53 44.40
N LEU A 708 68.34 59.07 45.13
CA LEU A 708 67.93 59.73 46.37
C LEU A 708 68.98 59.40 47.44
N PRO A 709 69.72 60.38 47.98
CA PRO A 709 70.68 60.08 49.03
C PRO A 709 69.92 59.54 50.24
N ASP A 710 70.42 58.46 50.83
CA ASP A 710 69.83 57.92 52.04
C ASP A 710 69.84 59.05 53.10
N PRO A 711 68.79 59.24 53.91
CA PRO A 711 68.87 60.17 55.04
C PRO A 711 70.14 59.98 55.89
N ALA A 712 70.69 58.77 55.99
CA ALA A 712 71.99 58.50 56.62
C ALA A 712 73.19 59.17 55.88
N ASP A 713 73.19 59.22 54.55
CA ASP A 713 74.25 59.86 53.75
C ASP A 713 74.29 61.39 53.96
N ILE A 714 73.13 62.00 54.26
CA ILE A 714 73.01 63.45 54.51
C ILE A 714 73.51 63.82 55.92
N GLU A 715 73.38 62.92 56.90
CA GLU A 715 73.89 63.15 58.26
C GLU A 715 75.42 63.18 58.33
N LEU A 716 76.12 62.47 57.43
CA LEU A 716 77.58 62.29 57.37
C LEU A 716 78.39 63.53 56.91
N THR A 717 77.74 64.62 56.51
CA THR A 717 78.43 65.90 56.23
C THR A 717 78.78 66.61 57.56
N ASP A 718 79.67 67.61 57.61
CA ASP A 718 79.95 68.36 58.86
C ASP A 718 79.31 69.77 58.93
N ASP A 719 78.94 70.38 57.80
CA ASP A 719 78.42 71.75 57.72
C ASP A 719 76.88 71.79 57.74
N GLU A 720 76.28 72.46 58.74
CA GLU A 720 74.81 72.61 58.85
C GLU A 720 74.17 73.36 57.65
N THR A 721 74.88 74.29 57.02
CA THR A 721 74.36 75.05 55.87
C THR A 721 74.27 74.18 54.62
N VAL A 722 75.33 73.40 54.35
CA VAL A 722 75.38 72.43 53.25
C VAL A 722 74.38 71.29 53.49
N LYS A 723 74.27 70.78 54.74
CA LYS A 723 73.23 69.81 55.12
C LYS A 723 71.84 70.31 54.79
N THR A 724 71.51 71.53 55.19
CA THR A 724 70.17 72.11 54.98
C THR A 724 69.89 72.28 53.48
N GLY A 725 70.87 72.74 52.70
CA GLY A 725 70.77 72.81 51.24
C GLY A 725 70.54 71.45 50.56
N LEU A 726 71.25 70.40 50.99
CA LEU A 726 71.10 69.03 50.47
C LEU A 726 69.74 68.41 50.85
N LYS A 727 69.27 68.60 52.09
CA LYS A 727 67.92 68.19 52.53
C LYS A 727 66.83 68.81 51.66
N ASN A 728 66.92 70.13 51.42
CA ASN A 728 65.94 70.87 50.63
C ASN A 728 65.91 70.40 49.16
N ARG A 729 67.09 70.15 48.57
CA ARG A 729 67.24 69.56 47.24
C ARG A 729 66.64 68.15 47.16
N ALA A 730 66.78 67.34 48.20
CA ALA A 730 66.27 65.97 48.24
C ALA A 730 64.73 65.92 48.42
N LEU A 731 64.16 66.75 49.31
CA LEU A 731 62.70 66.95 49.42
C LEU A 731 62.06 67.41 48.09
N PHE A 732 62.72 68.34 47.39
CA PHE A 732 62.26 68.82 46.09
C PHE A 732 62.30 67.70 45.01
N ARG A 733 63.33 66.85 45.03
CA ARG A 733 63.43 65.66 44.16
C ARG A 733 62.33 64.63 44.44
N ASN A 734 62.09 64.31 45.71
CA ASN A 734 60.99 63.44 46.15
C ASN A 734 59.64 63.92 45.59
N SER A 735 59.37 65.22 45.69
CA SER A 735 58.15 65.85 45.19
C SER A 735 57.99 65.72 43.65
N ARG A 736 59.10 65.82 42.90
CA ARG A 736 59.13 65.64 41.43
C ARG A 736 58.89 64.18 41.01
N VAL A 737 59.51 63.23 41.72
CA VAL A 737 59.31 61.78 41.52
C VAL A 737 57.86 61.38 41.79
N LEU A 738 57.31 61.82 42.93
CA LEU A 738 55.91 61.59 43.31
C LEU A 738 54.93 62.09 42.25
N THR A 739 55.19 63.27 41.67
CA THR A 739 54.32 63.85 40.61
C THR A 739 54.30 62.99 39.34
N ARG A 740 55.43 62.40 38.93
CA ARG A 740 55.48 61.44 37.80
C ARG A 740 54.77 60.13 38.12
N PHE A 741 54.96 59.62 39.34
CA PHE A 741 54.33 58.39 39.81
C PHE A 741 52.80 58.53 39.79
N ILE A 742 52.26 59.68 40.23
CA ILE A 742 50.84 60.02 40.15
C ILE A 742 50.34 59.99 38.70
N ALA A 743 51.05 60.62 37.75
CA ALA A 743 50.66 60.63 36.35
C ALA A 743 50.62 59.22 35.73
N HIS A 744 51.59 58.37 36.07
CA HIS A 744 51.63 56.97 35.64
C HIS A 744 50.50 56.12 36.23
N LEU A 745 50.21 56.26 37.53
CA LEU A 745 49.06 55.56 38.12
C LEU A 745 47.72 56.07 37.58
N GLN A 746 47.59 57.36 37.28
CA GLN A 746 46.41 57.88 36.59
C GLN A 746 46.24 57.26 35.20
N GLN A 747 47.33 57.15 34.42
CA GLN A 747 47.31 56.45 33.13
C GLN A 747 46.94 54.97 33.28
N LYS A 748 47.50 54.26 34.28
CA LYS A 748 47.18 52.86 34.58
C LYS A 748 45.71 52.66 34.98
N ASN A 749 45.19 53.51 35.87
CA ASN A 749 43.78 53.57 36.25
C ASN A 749 42.88 53.75 35.01
N ASP A 750 43.21 54.69 34.13
CA ASP A 750 42.47 54.92 32.89
C ASP A 750 42.52 53.72 31.94
N THR A 751 43.65 53.03 31.82
CA THR A 751 43.75 51.81 30.99
C THR A 751 42.93 50.66 31.58
N LEU A 752 42.99 50.43 32.90
CA LEU A 752 42.21 49.38 33.57
C LEU A 752 40.71 49.65 33.44
N VAL A 753 40.26 50.89 33.63
CA VAL A 753 38.86 51.29 33.42
C VAL A 753 38.40 51.06 31.98
N ARG A 754 39.27 51.25 30.97
CA ARG A 754 38.94 50.94 29.57
C ARG A 754 38.83 49.43 29.34
N THR A 755 39.79 48.65 29.84
CA THR A 755 39.80 47.18 29.69
C THR A 755 38.58 46.54 30.36
N ILE A 756 38.26 46.95 31.61
CA ILE A 756 37.06 46.48 32.33
C ILE A 756 35.80 46.82 31.53
N ARG A 757 35.67 48.04 30.97
CA ARG A 757 34.52 48.41 30.14
C ARG A 757 34.42 47.61 28.84
N SER A 758 35.54 47.22 28.21
CA SER A 758 35.50 46.32 27.05
C SER A 758 35.13 44.89 27.46
N ASP A 759 35.67 44.38 28.56
CA ASP A 759 35.35 43.04 29.06
C ASP A 759 33.88 42.95 29.49
N GLU A 760 33.35 43.95 30.21
CA GLU A 760 31.91 44.10 30.52
C GLU A 760 31.03 44.10 29.27
N LYS A 761 31.47 44.73 28.17
CA LYS A 761 30.75 44.72 26.89
C LYS A 761 30.74 43.33 26.29
N THR A 762 31.90 42.65 26.21
CA THR A 762 31.95 41.27 25.70
C THR A 762 31.17 40.30 26.58
N LEU A 763 31.15 40.48 27.91
CA LEU A 763 30.33 39.71 28.83
C LEU A 763 28.83 39.89 28.55
N LYS A 764 28.36 41.13 28.30
CA LYS A 764 26.96 41.39 27.91
C LYS A 764 26.62 40.75 26.56
N GLU A 765 27.51 40.83 25.58
CA GLU A 765 27.34 40.20 24.26
C GLU A 765 27.29 38.66 24.37
N ARG A 766 28.17 38.05 25.17
CA ARG A 766 28.20 36.61 25.41
C ARG A 766 26.99 36.10 26.20
N LEU A 767 26.52 36.85 27.21
CA LEU A 767 25.30 36.53 27.95
C LEU A 767 24.07 36.59 27.03
N ALA A 768 23.98 37.60 26.15
CA ALA A 768 22.93 37.67 25.15
C ALA A 768 23.00 36.47 24.17
N ARG A 769 24.20 36.08 23.72
CA ARG A 769 24.40 34.87 22.88
C ARG A 769 24.02 33.59 23.63
N GLN A 770 24.32 33.48 24.93
CA GLN A 770 23.93 32.33 25.75
C GLN A 770 22.41 32.20 25.87
N GLN A 771 21.70 33.32 26.05
CA GLN A 771 20.24 33.34 26.06
C GLN A 771 19.64 32.98 24.69
N GLN A 772 20.23 33.47 23.59
CA GLN A 772 19.84 33.06 22.23
C GLN A 772 20.02 31.55 22.01
N LEU A 773 21.17 31.00 22.38
CA LEU A 773 21.46 29.57 22.28
C LEU A 773 20.48 28.73 23.14
N SER A 774 20.15 29.20 24.35
CA SER A 774 19.15 28.54 25.22
C SER A 774 17.78 28.45 24.55
N ASN A 775 17.31 29.55 23.94
CA ASN A 775 16.05 29.57 23.19
C ASN A 775 16.10 28.62 21.99
N GLN A 776 17.17 28.67 21.18
CA GLN A 776 17.37 27.80 20.02
C GLN A 776 17.42 26.30 20.42
N ILE A 777 18.04 25.96 21.55
CA ILE A 777 18.03 24.60 22.10
C ILE A 777 16.62 24.17 22.49
N ASN A 778 15.82 25.03 23.11
CA ASN A 778 14.44 24.71 23.49
C ASN A 778 13.53 24.51 22.27
N GLU A 779 13.65 25.36 21.24
CA GLU A 779 12.97 25.20 19.96
C GLU A 779 13.39 23.90 19.26
N ALA A 780 14.70 23.65 19.15
CA ALA A 780 15.26 22.45 18.52
C ALA A 780 14.89 21.16 19.27
N ARG A 781 14.79 21.19 20.61
CA ARG A 781 14.29 20.07 21.42
C ARG A 781 12.80 19.84 21.24
N THR A 782 11.99 20.90 21.15
CA THR A 782 10.54 20.79 20.89
C THR A 782 10.31 20.13 19.53
N LYS A 783 11.01 20.61 18.49
CA LYS A 783 11.00 20.00 17.16
C LYS A 783 11.49 18.54 17.16
N LEU A 784 12.51 18.20 17.96
CA LEU A 784 12.97 16.82 18.10
C LEU A 784 11.89 15.90 18.72
N ILE A 785 11.15 16.39 19.71
CA ILE A 785 10.03 15.67 20.33
C ILE A 785 8.87 15.48 19.34
N GLU A 786 8.57 16.48 18.51
CA GLU A 786 7.57 16.37 17.45
C GLU A 786 7.98 15.35 16.38
N LEU A 787 9.23 15.40 15.90
CA LEU A 787 9.78 14.41 14.98
C LEU A 787 9.83 13.00 15.59
N ASP A 788 10.10 12.86 16.89
CA ASP A 788 10.11 11.55 17.55
C ASP A 788 8.72 10.92 17.62
N LYS A 789 7.65 11.71 17.82
CA LYS A 789 6.27 11.23 17.73
C LYS A 789 5.95 10.71 16.33
N VAL A 790 6.28 11.48 15.28
CA VAL A 790 6.06 11.11 13.88
C VAL A 790 6.87 9.86 13.50
N ARG A 791 8.13 9.77 13.95
CA ARG A 791 9.00 8.59 13.80
C ARG A 791 8.41 7.36 14.49
N ALA A 792 7.87 7.52 15.70
CA ALA A 792 7.26 6.42 16.46
C ALA A 792 5.96 5.93 15.82
N GLU A 793 5.15 6.84 15.26
CA GLU A 793 3.93 6.53 14.49
C GLU A 793 4.27 5.70 13.25
N TYR A 794 5.19 6.17 12.38
CA TYR A 794 5.58 5.42 11.18
C TYR A 794 6.35 4.12 11.47
N LEU A 795 7.08 4.04 12.58
CA LEU A 795 7.64 2.77 13.05
C LEU A 795 6.53 1.81 13.48
N GLY A 796 5.48 2.32 14.13
CA GLY A 796 4.26 1.58 14.44
C GLY A 796 3.62 1.00 13.19
N ASP A 797 3.33 1.84 12.19
CA ASP A 797 2.80 1.44 10.88
C ASP A 797 3.64 0.33 10.25
N TYR A 798 4.97 0.49 10.22
CA TYR A 798 5.88 -0.52 9.67
C TYR A 798 5.85 -1.84 10.45
N THR A 799 5.78 -1.81 11.78
CA THR A 799 5.62 -3.05 12.58
C THR A 799 4.26 -3.72 12.36
N GLN A 800 3.20 -2.95 12.11
CA GLN A 800 1.88 -3.48 11.78
C GLN A 800 1.87 -4.12 10.38
N ALA A 801 2.47 -3.46 9.38
CA ALA A 801 2.61 -4.02 8.03
C ALA A 801 3.37 -5.36 8.05
N ARG A 802 4.48 -5.45 8.81
CA ARG A 802 5.21 -6.70 9.02
C ARG A 802 4.35 -7.78 9.69
N ALA A 803 3.57 -7.43 10.71
CA ALA A 803 2.67 -8.37 11.36
C ALA A 803 1.60 -8.93 10.40
N LEU A 804 1.01 -8.07 9.56
CA LEU A 804 0.03 -8.46 8.54
C LEU A 804 0.66 -9.34 7.45
N ALA A 805 1.84 -8.99 6.94
CA ALA A 805 2.57 -9.82 5.96
C ALA A 805 2.87 -11.22 6.52
N ARG A 806 3.25 -11.33 7.80
CA ARG A 806 3.46 -12.62 8.45
C ARG A 806 2.17 -13.42 8.63
N GLU A 807 1.08 -12.77 9.04
CA GLU A 807 -0.22 -13.42 9.16
C GLU A 807 -0.70 -13.95 7.80
N GLU A 808 -0.50 -13.18 6.74
CA GLU A 808 -0.83 -13.56 5.37
C GLU A 808 0.01 -14.74 4.87
N TRP A 809 1.34 -14.71 5.09
CA TRP A 809 2.22 -15.83 4.74
C TRP A 809 1.83 -17.13 5.46
N ASN A 810 1.55 -17.07 6.77
CA ASN A 810 1.05 -18.21 7.53
C ASN A 810 -0.31 -18.72 6.99
N ARG A 811 -1.20 -17.81 6.56
CA ARG A 811 -2.52 -18.14 5.99
C ARG A 811 -2.37 -18.89 4.66
N ILE A 812 -1.49 -18.42 3.79
CA ILE A 812 -1.17 -19.02 2.49
C ILE A 812 -0.50 -20.38 2.66
N GLU A 813 0.43 -20.50 3.61
CA GLU A 813 1.07 -21.76 3.97
C GLU A 813 0.01 -22.80 4.42
N ALA A 814 -0.90 -22.43 5.32
CA ALA A 814 -1.98 -23.30 5.77
C ALA A 814 -2.89 -23.73 4.62
N GLN A 815 -3.25 -22.81 3.71
CA GLN A 815 -4.01 -23.12 2.49
C GLN A 815 -3.24 -24.06 1.55
N HIS A 816 -1.94 -23.84 1.37
CA HIS A 816 -1.07 -24.67 0.53
C HIS A 816 -0.92 -26.10 1.08
N MET A 817 -0.75 -26.23 2.40
CA MET A 817 -0.67 -27.52 3.09
C MET A 817 -2.01 -28.28 3.00
N GLU A 818 -3.14 -27.60 3.17
CA GLU A 818 -4.48 -28.20 3.04
C GLU A 818 -4.79 -28.61 1.59
N ARG A 819 -4.49 -27.74 0.61
CA ARG A 819 -4.55 -28.06 -0.82
C ARG A 819 -3.72 -29.30 -1.14
N SER A 820 -2.50 -29.37 -0.62
CA SER A 820 -1.59 -30.51 -0.84
C SER A 820 -2.09 -31.79 -0.17
N ARG A 821 -2.72 -31.70 1.02
CA ARG A 821 -3.40 -32.84 1.67
C ARG A 821 -4.51 -33.40 0.77
N ILE A 822 -5.36 -32.54 0.23
CA ILE A 822 -6.50 -32.95 -0.59
C ILE A 822 -6.04 -33.51 -1.95
N LEU A 823 -5.10 -32.83 -2.64
CA LEU A 823 -4.58 -33.30 -3.93
C LEU A 823 -3.75 -34.59 -3.84
N ASN A 824 -3.16 -34.89 -2.68
CA ASN A 824 -2.50 -36.19 -2.43
C ASN A 824 -3.47 -37.29 -1.98
N SER A 825 -4.76 -37.00 -1.74
CA SER A 825 -5.78 -37.95 -1.27
C SER A 825 -6.97 -38.12 -2.22
N LEU A 826 -6.75 -37.90 -3.52
CA LEU A 826 -7.74 -38.08 -4.58
C LEU A 826 -8.36 -39.48 -4.59
N THR A 827 -9.68 -39.54 -4.82
CA THR A 827 -10.46 -40.79 -4.86
C THR A 827 -10.40 -41.50 -6.20
N GLY A 828 -10.10 -40.77 -7.28
CA GLY A 828 -10.05 -41.30 -8.63
C GLY A 828 -9.61 -40.24 -9.65
N LEU A 829 -9.15 -40.71 -10.81
CA LEU A 829 -8.81 -39.88 -11.96
C LEU A 829 -9.70 -40.29 -13.12
N TYR A 830 -10.33 -39.32 -13.77
CA TYR A 830 -11.20 -39.53 -14.93
C TYR A 830 -10.79 -38.57 -16.04
N PHE A 831 -11.26 -38.81 -17.26
CA PHE A 831 -10.99 -37.93 -18.40
C PHE A 831 -12.25 -37.69 -19.23
N VAL A 832 -12.32 -36.51 -19.85
CA VAL A 832 -13.41 -36.08 -20.73
C VAL A 832 -12.85 -35.39 -21.97
N LYS A 833 -13.40 -35.72 -23.14
CA LYS A 833 -13.09 -35.03 -24.40
C LYS A 833 -13.58 -33.58 -24.37
N VAL A 834 -12.69 -32.62 -24.59
CA VAL A 834 -13.05 -31.18 -24.65
C VAL A 834 -13.67 -30.85 -26.00
N ARG A 835 -14.78 -30.11 -26.00
CA ARG A 835 -15.36 -29.55 -27.23
C ARG A 835 -14.47 -28.38 -27.69
N ARG A 836 -14.03 -28.38 -28.96
CA ARG A 836 -13.21 -27.30 -29.58
C ARG A 836 -13.96 -25.95 -29.76
N THR A 837 -14.96 -25.67 -28.94
CA THR A 837 -15.60 -24.36 -28.83
C THR A 837 -14.85 -23.52 -27.80
N PRO A 838 -14.33 -22.32 -28.13
CA PRO A 838 -13.48 -21.50 -27.25
C PRO A 838 -14.23 -20.86 -26.05
N VAL A 839 -15.46 -21.31 -25.78
CA VAL A 839 -16.36 -20.81 -24.71
C VAL A 839 -16.14 -21.55 -23.38
N SER A 840 -15.28 -22.58 -23.33
CA SER A 840 -15.08 -23.43 -22.14
C SER A 840 -14.04 -22.92 -21.13
N ARG A 841 -13.60 -21.67 -21.26
CA ARG A 841 -12.87 -20.94 -20.21
C ARG A 841 -13.82 -20.73 -19.04
N ILE A 842 -13.39 -21.12 -17.83
CA ILE A 842 -14.20 -20.96 -16.62
C ILE A 842 -14.37 -19.47 -16.35
N ILE A 843 -15.58 -18.94 -16.56
CA ILE A 843 -15.97 -17.65 -16.01
C ILE A 843 -16.14 -17.85 -14.50
N ARG A 844 -15.42 -17.06 -13.68
CA ARG A 844 -15.56 -17.12 -12.22
C ARG A 844 -17.03 -16.78 -11.85
N ARG A 845 -17.75 -17.80 -11.37
CA ARG A 845 -19.22 -17.88 -11.09
C ARG A 845 -20.15 -17.90 -12.32
N PRO A 846 -21.07 -18.88 -12.44
CA PRO A 846 -22.14 -18.85 -13.44
C PRO A 846 -23.18 -17.76 -13.08
N LEU A 847 -23.69 -17.05 -14.08
CA LEU A 847 -24.82 -16.13 -13.87
C LEU A 847 -26.11 -16.92 -13.59
N GLN A 848 -26.93 -16.42 -12.65
CA GLN A 848 -28.34 -16.81 -12.61
C GLN A 848 -29.04 -16.25 -13.86
N LEU A 849 -29.50 -17.14 -14.73
CA LEU A 849 -30.37 -16.81 -15.85
C LEU A 849 -31.80 -16.68 -15.31
N PHE A 850 -32.33 -15.45 -15.29
CA PHE A 850 -33.72 -15.19 -14.93
C PHE A 850 -34.62 -15.37 -16.16
N HIS A 851 -35.86 -15.81 -15.94
CA HIS A 851 -36.80 -16.08 -17.03
C HIS A 851 -37.26 -14.78 -17.71
N GLU A 852 -37.05 -14.73 -19.02
CA GLU A 852 -37.39 -13.61 -19.89
C GLU A 852 -38.90 -13.62 -20.19
N GLN A 853 -39.58 -12.48 -20.00
CA GLN A 853 -40.92 -12.23 -20.53
C GLN A 853 -40.83 -11.15 -21.60
N ASP A 854 -41.26 -11.50 -22.81
CA ASP A 854 -41.31 -10.61 -23.97
C ASP A 854 -42.29 -9.46 -23.76
N ASP A 855 -41.80 -8.31 -23.31
CA ASP A 855 -41.97 -7.03 -24.00
C ASP A 855 -41.13 -5.93 -23.31
N TYR A 856 -39.99 -5.60 -23.92
CA TYR A 856 -39.01 -4.56 -23.52
C TYR A 856 -38.32 -4.79 -22.15
N LEU A 857 -37.13 -5.39 -22.22
CA LEU A 857 -36.15 -5.63 -21.14
C LEU A 857 -36.04 -4.50 -20.11
N LEU A 858 -36.84 -4.58 -19.05
CA LEU A 858 -36.60 -3.93 -17.77
C LEU A 858 -35.70 -4.87 -16.94
N PRO A 859 -34.57 -4.40 -16.35
CA PRO A 859 -33.78 -5.24 -15.44
C PRO A 859 -34.64 -5.73 -14.26
N SER A 860 -34.27 -6.87 -13.67
CA SER A 860 -35.10 -7.72 -12.78
C SER A 860 -35.60 -7.06 -11.48
N CYS A 861 -36.59 -6.18 -11.64
CA CYS A 861 -37.31 -5.46 -10.60
C CYS A 861 -38.66 -6.12 -10.31
N ILE A 862 -38.64 -7.18 -9.50
CA ILE A 862 -39.84 -7.80 -8.94
C ILE A 862 -40.29 -6.91 -7.77
N LEU A 863 -41.19 -5.96 -8.04
CA LEU A 863 -41.79 -5.12 -7.01
C LEU A 863 -42.95 -5.87 -6.35
N GLY A 864 -42.83 -6.10 -5.04
CA GLY A 864 -43.95 -6.46 -4.18
C GLY A 864 -44.53 -5.20 -3.56
N GLU A 865 -45.85 -5.01 -3.74
CA GLU A 865 -46.64 -3.87 -3.27
C GLU A 865 -46.29 -2.49 -3.87
N GLU A 866 -47.28 -1.58 -3.87
CA GLU A 866 -47.22 -0.25 -4.49
C GLU A 866 -46.43 0.71 -3.60
N ARG A 867 -45.09 0.66 -3.68
CA ARG A 867 -44.20 1.67 -3.09
C ARG A 867 -44.10 2.90 -3.99
N GLU A 868 -44.21 4.09 -3.39
CA GLU A 868 -43.99 5.37 -4.07
C GLU A 868 -42.54 5.87 -3.86
N LEU A 869 -42.10 6.81 -4.70
CA LEU A 869 -40.82 7.49 -4.49
C LEU A 869 -40.94 8.49 -3.32
N PRO A 870 -39.90 8.64 -2.46
CA PRO A 870 -39.90 9.68 -1.43
C PRO A 870 -40.06 11.09 -2.00
N ASP A 871 -40.87 11.94 -1.34
CA ASP A 871 -41.10 13.36 -1.67
C ASP A 871 -39.79 14.17 -1.85
N SER A 872 -38.69 13.73 -1.21
CA SER A 872 -37.35 14.33 -1.33
C SER A 872 -36.75 14.22 -2.75
N LEU A 873 -37.20 13.23 -3.54
CA LEU A 873 -36.68 12.94 -4.87
C LEU A 873 -37.52 13.53 -6.01
N ASP A 874 -38.74 13.99 -5.72
CA ASP A 874 -39.72 14.45 -6.72
C ASP A 874 -39.17 15.52 -7.65
N ILE A 875 -38.41 16.49 -7.14
CA ILE A 875 -37.81 17.56 -7.95
C ILE A 875 -36.83 17.05 -9.02
N PHE A 876 -36.09 15.97 -8.73
CA PHE A 876 -35.14 15.36 -9.66
C PHE A 876 -35.87 14.51 -10.69
N PHE A 877 -36.91 13.78 -10.27
CA PHE A 877 -37.79 13.06 -11.19
C PHE A 877 -38.53 14.04 -12.12
N ASP A 878 -39.02 15.17 -11.58
CA ASP A 878 -39.61 16.27 -12.35
C ASP A 878 -38.64 16.83 -13.40
N ALA A 879 -37.35 17.00 -13.08
CA ALA A 879 -36.35 17.44 -14.04
C ALA A 879 -36.14 16.44 -15.18
N VAL A 880 -36.19 15.14 -14.89
CA VAL A 880 -36.17 14.06 -15.89
C VAL A 880 -37.43 14.07 -16.76
N MET A 881 -38.60 14.32 -16.17
CA MET A 881 -39.87 14.40 -16.89
C MET A 881 -39.97 15.61 -17.85
N GLU A 882 -39.17 16.67 -17.62
CA GLU A 882 -39.09 17.84 -18.51
C GLU A 882 -38.11 17.68 -19.70
N ILE A 883 -37.40 16.56 -19.81
CA ILE A 883 -36.45 16.27 -20.91
C ILE A 883 -37.18 16.28 -22.29
N PRO A 884 -36.61 16.96 -23.31
CA PRO A 884 -37.17 17.00 -24.66
C PRO A 884 -37.38 15.65 -25.34
N LEU A 885 -38.43 15.57 -26.16
CA LEU A 885 -38.86 14.33 -26.82
C LEU A 885 -37.85 13.74 -27.81
N SER A 886 -37.08 14.56 -28.52
CA SER A 886 -36.07 14.09 -29.48
C SER A 886 -34.89 13.37 -28.83
N HIS A 887 -34.62 13.65 -27.55
CA HIS A 887 -33.50 13.06 -26.82
C HIS A 887 -33.78 11.61 -26.36
N TRP A 888 -35.04 11.21 -26.25
CA TRP A 888 -35.45 9.87 -25.84
C TRP A 888 -35.31 8.85 -26.97
N ASN A 889 -34.62 7.74 -26.69
CA ASN A 889 -34.39 6.66 -27.66
C ASN A 889 -35.70 5.91 -27.99
N THR A 890 -36.46 5.56 -26.95
CA THR A 890 -37.71 4.77 -27.04
C THR A 890 -38.85 5.47 -27.80
N LEU A 891 -38.85 6.81 -27.85
CA LEU A 891 -39.94 7.59 -28.46
C LEU A 891 -39.72 7.92 -29.94
N GLU A 892 -38.49 7.78 -30.46
CA GLU A 892 -38.13 8.12 -31.85
C GLU A 892 -39.12 7.59 -32.91
N PRO A 893 -39.49 6.29 -32.93
CA PRO A 893 -40.38 5.73 -33.95
C PRO A 893 -41.79 6.34 -33.94
N TYR A 894 -42.13 7.14 -32.91
CA TYR A 894 -43.44 7.71 -32.66
C TYR A 894 -43.46 9.25 -32.78
N LEU A 895 -42.31 9.92 -32.95
CA LEU A 895 -42.21 11.40 -33.02
C LEU A 895 -42.90 12.04 -34.25
N TRP A 896 -43.34 11.25 -35.23
CA TRP A 896 -44.16 11.70 -36.35
C TRP A 896 -45.66 11.80 -35.98
N LEU A 897 -46.10 11.21 -34.87
CA LEU A 897 -47.48 11.27 -34.36
C LEU A 897 -47.80 12.57 -33.60
N LEU A 898 -46.91 13.57 -33.63
CA LEU A 898 -47.13 14.85 -32.97
C LEU A 898 -48.35 15.60 -33.57
N PRO A 899 -49.14 16.28 -32.73
CA PRO A 899 -50.44 16.82 -33.14
C PRO A 899 -50.31 18.07 -34.05
N SER A 900 -51.46 18.55 -34.54
CA SER A 900 -51.57 19.80 -35.29
C SER A 900 -51.03 21.03 -34.53
N ARG A 901 -50.48 22.01 -35.26
CA ARG A 901 -49.96 23.32 -34.78
C ARG A 901 -50.73 23.93 -33.59
N PHE A 902 -52.05 24.04 -33.67
CA PHE A 902 -52.88 24.62 -32.58
C PHE A 902 -52.76 23.88 -31.24
N ARG A 903 -52.57 22.55 -31.25
CA ARG A 903 -52.35 21.76 -30.04
C ARG A 903 -50.91 21.88 -29.54
N ILE A 904 -49.93 22.02 -30.44
CA ILE A 904 -48.52 22.27 -30.09
C ILE A 904 -48.42 23.62 -29.36
N ASP A 905 -49.02 24.68 -29.89
CA ASP A 905 -49.12 26.00 -29.25
C ASP A 905 -49.75 25.92 -27.84
N LYS A 906 -50.88 25.21 -27.71
CA LYS A 906 -51.51 25.00 -26.39
C LYS A 906 -50.56 24.30 -25.40
N LEU A 907 -49.90 23.22 -25.80
CA LEU A 907 -48.94 22.50 -24.95
C LEU A 907 -47.73 23.37 -24.60
N GLN A 908 -47.19 24.13 -25.55
CA GLN A 908 -46.06 25.03 -25.33
C GLN A 908 -46.38 26.14 -24.30
N ARG A 909 -47.59 26.73 -24.36
CA ARG A 909 -48.04 27.71 -23.35
C ARG A 909 -48.19 27.08 -21.97
N GLN A 910 -48.76 25.86 -21.90
CA GLN A 910 -48.88 25.11 -20.63
C GLN A 910 -47.50 24.74 -20.05
N ARG A 911 -46.56 24.31 -20.90
CA ARG A 911 -45.15 24.05 -20.56
C ARG A 911 -44.48 25.29 -19.97
N GLN A 912 -44.56 26.44 -20.65
CA GLN A 912 -43.96 27.69 -20.17
C GLN A 912 -44.51 28.13 -18.81
N GLN A 913 -45.83 27.96 -18.59
CA GLN A 913 -46.44 28.20 -17.29
C GLN A 913 -45.95 27.22 -16.22
N ARG A 914 -45.87 25.91 -16.53
CA ARG A 914 -45.38 24.87 -15.60
C ARG A 914 -43.90 25.07 -15.23
N LEU A 915 -43.04 25.36 -16.20
CA LEU A 915 -41.62 25.62 -15.96
C LEU A 915 -41.41 26.90 -15.14
N ALA A 916 -42.13 27.99 -15.43
CA ALA A 916 -42.06 29.22 -14.63
C ALA A 916 -42.58 29.02 -13.19
N LEU A 917 -43.47 28.06 -12.95
CA LEU A 917 -43.90 27.66 -11.61
C LEU A 917 -42.87 26.76 -10.91
N LYS A 918 -42.20 25.83 -11.62
CA LYS A 918 -41.11 25.00 -11.07
C LYS A 918 -39.84 25.82 -10.78
N GLU A 919 -39.58 26.85 -11.57
CA GLU A 919 -38.46 27.80 -11.39
C GLU A 919 -38.67 28.71 -10.15
N LYS A 920 -39.88 29.26 -9.99
CA LYS A 920 -40.23 30.15 -8.87
C LYS A 920 -40.70 29.42 -7.62
N GLY A 921 -40.99 28.13 -7.75
CA GLY A 921 -41.53 27.29 -6.70
C GLY A 921 -40.49 27.02 -5.62
N GLY A 922 -40.73 27.55 -4.43
CA GLY A 922 -40.19 26.97 -3.22
C GLY A 922 -40.84 25.61 -2.99
N PHE A 923 -40.23 24.54 -3.49
CA PHE A 923 -40.51 23.18 -3.02
C PHE A 923 -40.39 23.18 -1.49
N TYR A 924 -41.37 22.64 -0.77
CA TYR A 924 -41.37 22.58 0.70
C TYR A 924 -40.38 21.51 1.19
N PHE A 925 -39.10 21.80 1.00
CA PHE A 925 -38.02 20.86 1.24
C PHE A 925 -37.72 20.77 2.74
N ARG A 926 -37.94 19.59 3.33
CA ARG A 926 -37.58 19.29 4.73
C ARG A 926 -36.16 18.69 4.87
N ALA A 927 -35.47 18.46 3.74
CA ALA A 927 -34.29 17.64 3.62
C ALA A 927 -33.02 18.49 3.33
N ASN A 928 -32.52 19.23 4.33
CA ASN A 928 -31.40 20.18 4.16
C ASN A 928 -30.13 19.60 3.50
N TYR A 929 -29.94 18.29 3.46
CA TYR A 929 -28.78 17.60 2.90
C TYR A 929 -28.74 17.59 1.36
N LEU A 930 -29.89 17.53 0.67
CA LEU A 930 -29.95 17.52 -0.80
C LEU A 930 -29.95 18.94 -1.43
N GLU A 931 -30.00 20.00 -0.61
CA GLU A 931 -30.09 21.40 -1.05
C GLU A 931 -29.05 21.82 -2.14
N PRO A 932 -27.74 21.47 -2.06
CA PRO A 932 -26.79 21.83 -3.12
C PRO A 932 -27.11 21.16 -4.47
N LEU A 933 -27.64 19.93 -4.46
CA LEU A 933 -28.06 19.21 -5.66
C LEU A 933 -29.39 19.76 -6.20
N VAL A 934 -30.33 20.11 -5.31
CA VAL A 934 -31.60 20.79 -5.63
C VAL A 934 -31.35 22.11 -6.38
N GLN A 935 -30.41 22.94 -5.91
CA GLN A 935 -30.08 24.20 -6.58
C GLN A 935 -29.45 23.98 -7.96
N ARG A 936 -28.61 22.96 -8.14
CA ARG A 936 -28.08 22.57 -9.47
C ARG A 936 -29.18 22.09 -10.41
N SER A 937 -30.15 21.32 -9.91
CA SER A 937 -31.29 20.81 -10.69
C SER A 937 -32.27 21.93 -11.10
N LYS A 938 -32.51 22.94 -10.24
CA LYS A 938 -33.35 24.11 -10.58
C LYS A 938 -32.86 24.86 -11.83
N VAL A 939 -31.55 24.97 -12.03
CA VAL A 939 -30.97 25.58 -13.23
C VAL A 939 -31.39 24.85 -14.51
N ARG A 940 -31.61 23.52 -14.47
CA ARG A 940 -32.04 22.72 -15.63
C ARG A 940 -33.41 23.13 -16.15
N PHE A 941 -34.35 23.51 -15.27
CA PHE A 941 -35.64 24.05 -15.71
C PHE A 941 -35.48 25.35 -16.49
N THR A 942 -34.49 26.18 -16.16
CA THR A 942 -34.17 27.39 -16.92
C THR A 942 -33.58 27.03 -18.29
N ASP A 943 -32.65 26.06 -18.38
CA ASP A 943 -32.09 25.54 -19.63
C ASP A 943 -33.20 25.02 -20.57
N PHE A 944 -34.12 24.19 -20.04
CA PHE A 944 -35.26 23.64 -20.81
C PHE A 944 -36.31 24.69 -21.21
N SER A 945 -36.37 25.84 -20.53
CA SER A 945 -37.31 26.93 -20.85
C SER A 945 -36.90 27.78 -22.06
N GLN A 946 -35.61 27.78 -22.43
CA GLN A 946 -35.06 28.65 -23.48
C GLN A 946 -35.47 28.23 -24.90
N GLN A 947 -35.90 26.98 -25.09
CA GLN A 947 -36.29 26.43 -26.38
C GLN A 947 -37.66 26.98 -26.83
N LYS A 948 -37.71 27.59 -28.02
CA LYS A 948 -38.92 28.19 -28.60
C LYS A 948 -39.31 27.50 -29.92
N ILE A 949 -40.61 27.26 -30.08
CA ILE A 949 -41.23 26.80 -31.33
C ILE A 949 -41.79 28.03 -32.06
N PHE A 950 -41.51 28.16 -33.36
CA PHE A 950 -42.00 29.24 -34.22
C PHE A 950 -43.21 28.75 -35.03
N LEU A 951 -44.40 29.21 -34.63
CA LEU A 951 -45.65 28.65 -35.14
C LEU A 951 -46.01 29.05 -36.58
N ASP A 952 -45.34 30.05 -37.16
CA ASP A 952 -45.66 30.55 -38.51
C ASP A 952 -45.09 29.69 -39.65
N GLU A 953 -44.17 28.78 -39.34
CA GLU A 953 -43.47 27.92 -40.30
C GLU A 953 -44.31 26.75 -40.84
N THR A 954 -43.77 25.92 -41.74
CA THR A 954 -44.47 24.74 -42.26
C THR A 954 -44.79 23.73 -41.15
N LEU A 955 -45.90 22.98 -41.26
CA LEU A 955 -46.32 22.04 -40.20
C LEU A 955 -45.24 21.00 -39.86
N THR A 956 -44.48 20.54 -40.86
CA THR A 956 -43.36 19.60 -40.68
C THR A 956 -42.19 20.22 -39.91
N LEU A 957 -41.90 21.51 -40.13
CA LEU A 957 -40.85 22.23 -39.40
C LEU A 957 -41.30 22.58 -37.97
N VAL A 958 -42.55 23.00 -37.78
CA VAL A 958 -43.19 23.17 -36.45
C VAL A 958 -43.18 21.85 -35.67
N GLN A 959 -43.53 20.72 -36.30
CA GLN A 959 -43.45 19.40 -35.68
C GLN A 959 -42.00 19.00 -35.36
N LYS A 960 -41.01 19.38 -36.17
CA LYS A 960 -39.59 19.15 -35.87
C LYS A 960 -39.16 19.92 -34.62
N GLN A 961 -39.38 21.24 -34.59
CA GLN A 961 -39.11 22.09 -33.42
C GLN A 961 -39.87 21.62 -32.16
N ALA A 962 -41.09 21.10 -32.32
CA ALA A 962 -41.86 20.55 -31.20
C ALA A 962 -41.26 19.27 -30.60
N ARG A 963 -40.51 18.47 -31.36
CA ARG A 963 -39.74 17.32 -30.80
C ARG A 963 -38.61 17.80 -29.91
N ASP A 964 -37.97 18.90 -30.29
CA ASP A 964 -36.82 19.45 -29.61
C ASP A 964 -37.19 20.34 -28.41
N SER A 965 -38.47 20.70 -28.25
CA SER A 965 -38.94 21.67 -27.24
C SER A 965 -40.02 21.14 -26.28
N LEU A 966 -40.92 20.24 -26.71
CA LEU A 966 -41.90 19.61 -25.80
C LEU A 966 -41.22 18.47 -25.01
N SER A 967 -41.75 18.15 -23.82
CA SER A 967 -41.23 17.08 -22.96
C SER A 967 -42.13 15.85 -22.86
N LEU A 968 -41.64 14.84 -22.13
CA LEU A 968 -42.38 13.65 -21.72
C LEU A 968 -43.62 13.97 -20.87
N GLU A 969 -43.58 15.02 -20.03
CA GLU A 969 -44.73 15.48 -19.24
C GLU A 969 -45.81 16.14 -20.12
N ASP A 970 -45.42 16.88 -21.16
CA ASP A 970 -46.37 17.56 -22.05
C ASP A 970 -47.21 16.58 -22.89
N ILE A 971 -46.65 15.43 -23.24
CA ILE A 971 -47.36 14.38 -23.99
C ILE A 971 -48.49 13.74 -23.18
N GLN A 972 -48.38 13.69 -21.85
CA GLN A 972 -49.41 13.04 -21.01
C GLN A 972 -50.76 13.77 -21.09
N GLY A 973 -50.74 15.08 -21.35
CA GLY A 973 -51.93 15.90 -21.60
C GLY A 973 -52.62 15.65 -22.96
N LEU A 974 -52.08 14.80 -23.84
CA LEU A 974 -52.69 14.53 -25.15
C LEU A 974 -53.92 13.59 -25.05
N PRO A 975 -54.98 13.82 -25.84
CA PRO A 975 -56.14 12.94 -25.87
C PRO A 975 -55.86 11.66 -26.68
N GLY A 976 -55.36 10.63 -25.98
CA GLY A 976 -55.14 9.28 -26.51
C GLY A 976 -54.01 9.14 -27.56
N GLY A 977 -53.83 7.92 -28.06
CA GLY A 977 -52.91 7.59 -29.16
C GLY A 977 -51.59 6.91 -28.74
N LYS A 978 -50.94 6.24 -29.71
CA LYS A 978 -49.74 5.40 -29.49
C LYS A 978 -48.56 6.15 -28.86
N LEU A 979 -48.35 7.40 -29.24
CA LEU A 979 -47.28 8.23 -28.69
C LEU A 979 -47.51 8.50 -27.19
N ARG A 980 -48.76 8.74 -26.75
CA ARG A 980 -49.08 8.91 -25.32
C ARG A 980 -48.96 7.59 -24.56
N SER A 981 -49.38 6.45 -25.12
CA SER A 981 -49.23 5.17 -24.42
C SER A 981 -47.76 4.82 -24.22
N GLN A 982 -46.90 5.02 -25.22
CA GLN A 982 -45.45 4.77 -25.10
C GLN A 982 -44.77 5.73 -24.12
N ALA A 983 -45.14 7.01 -24.11
CA ALA A 983 -44.66 7.97 -23.09
C ALA A 983 -45.09 7.58 -21.67
N HIS A 984 -46.30 7.04 -21.50
CA HIS A 984 -46.81 6.56 -20.21
C HIS A 984 -46.03 5.32 -19.72
N THR A 985 -45.81 4.34 -20.61
CA THR A 985 -44.98 3.16 -20.32
C THR A 985 -43.55 3.58 -19.93
N LEU A 986 -42.96 4.55 -20.63
CA LEU A 986 -41.64 5.09 -20.28
C LEU A 986 -41.62 5.72 -18.88
N LYS A 987 -42.58 6.59 -18.54
CA LYS A 987 -42.71 7.17 -17.19
C LYS A 987 -42.84 6.11 -16.10
N GLN A 988 -43.67 5.08 -16.33
CA GLN A 988 -43.84 3.98 -15.39
C GLN A 988 -42.56 3.14 -15.24
N ASN A 989 -41.84 2.87 -16.33
CA ASN A 989 -40.59 2.11 -16.29
C ASN A 989 -39.47 2.88 -15.60
N LEU A 990 -39.36 4.19 -15.84
CA LEU A 990 -38.43 5.07 -15.12
C LEU A 990 -38.74 5.04 -13.61
N GLY A 991 -39.98 5.29 -13.19
CA GLY A 991 -40.37 5.25 -11.78
C GLY A 991 -40.06 3.90 -11.10
N LYS A 992 -40.43 2.79 -11.74
CA LYS A 992 -40.11 1.43 -11.26
C LYS A 992 -38.62 1.19 -11.08
N VAL A 993 -37.79 1.66 -12.02
CA VAL A 993 -36.33 1.54 -11.94
C VAL A 993 -35.75 2.43 -10.85
N SER A 994 -36.24 3.65 -10.64
CA SER A 994 -35.81 4.50 -9.53
C SER A 994 -36.10 3.87 -8.16
N ILE A 995 -37.31 3.32 -7.96
CA ILE A 995 -37.69 2.61 -6.71
C ILE A 995 -36.81 1.38 -6.52
N CYS A 996 -36.69 0.55 -7.55
CA CYS A 996 -35.90 -0.68 -7.53
C CYS A 996 -34.40 -0.41 -7.27
N LEU A 997 -33.87 0.69 -7.81
CA LEU A 997 -32.49 1.14 -7.56
C LEU A 997 -32.32 1.63 -6.11
N LEU A 998 -33.28 2.40 -5.57
CA LEU A 998 -33.27 2.82 -4.17
C LEU A 998 -33.29 1.62 -3.21
N ASP A 999 -34.14 0.64 -3.45
CA ASP A 999 -34.23 -0.58 -2.65
C ASP A 999 -32.95 -1.43 -2.75
N THR A 1000 -32.35 -1.59 -3.94
CA THR A 1000 -31.07 -2.32 -4.06
C THR A 1000 -29.90 -1.56 -3.43
N LEU A 1001 -29.87 -0.23 -3.51
CA LEU A 1001 -28.88 0.59 -2.83
C LEU A 1001 -29.01 0.50 -1.31
N ARG A 1002 -30.24 0.51 -0.77
CA ARG A 1002 -30.51 0.30 0.67
C ARG A 1002 -30.08 -1.09 1.14
N GLY A 1003 -30.11 -2.11 0.29
CA GLY A 1003 -29.59 -3.45 0.61
C GLY A 1003 -28.06 -3.55 0.81
N LEU A 1004 -27.28 -2.55 0.38
CA LEU A 1004 -25.82 -2.56 0.50
C LEU A 1004 -25.31 -2.20 1.90
N SER A 1005 -24.03 -2.51 2.16
CA SER A 1005 -23.40 -2.23 3.46
C SER A 1005 -23.35 -0.72 3.77
N PRO A 1006 -23.67 -0.28 5.01
CA PRO A 1006 -23.81 1.14 5.34
C PRO A 1006 -22.59 2.00 5.01
N GLY A 1007 -21.37 1.50 5.25
CA GLY A 1007 -20.13 2.24 4.96
C GLY A 1007 -19.89 2.47 3.46
N LEU A 1008 -20.35 1.55 2.60
CA LEU A 1008 -20.25 1.69 1.15
C LEU A 1008 -21.34 2.62 0.59
N ARG A 1009 -22.57 2.55 1.13
CA ARG A 1009 -23.63 3.53 0.85
C ARG A 1009 -23.15 4.95 1.17
N LEU A 1010 -22.57 5.16 2.36
CA LEU A 1010 -22.04 6.45 2.80
C LEU A 1010 -20.90 6.97 1.90
N HIS A 1011 -19.93 6.10 1.57
CA HIS A 1011 -18.82 6.48 0.69
C HIS A 1011 -19.30 6.90 -0.71
N TRP A 1012 -20.29 6.20 -1.28
CA TRP A 1012 -20.89 6.58 -2.55
C TRP A 1012 -21.75 7.85 -2.45
N ALA A 1013 -22.44 8.10 -1.34
CA ALA A 1013 -23.14 9.36 -1.13
C ALA A 1013 -22.18 10.56 -1.10
N GLN A 1014 -21.06 10.46 -0.37
CA GLN A 1014 -20.03 11.51 -0.35
C GLN A 1014 -19.49 11.82 -1.75
N LEU A 1015 -19.14 10.79 -2.52
CA LEU A 1015 -18.67 10.96 -3.90
C LEU A 1015 -19.79 11.46 -4.86
N ALA A 1016 -21.07 11.25 -4.53
CA ALA A 1016 -22.20 11.81 -5.26
C ALA A 1016 -22.43 13.30 -4.95
N GLU A 1017 -22.23 13.72 -3.70
CA GLU A 1017 -22.24 15.13 -3.26
C GLU A 1017 -21.09 15.92 -3.92
N ASP A 1018 -19.89 15.34 -3.93
CA ASP A 1018 -18.68 15.93 -4.53
C ASP A 1018 -18.65 15.91 -6.07
N ASP A 1019 -19.65 15.31 -6.73
CA ASP A 1019 -19.71 15.11 -8.20
C ASP A 1019 -18.55 14.26 -8.77
N GLN A 1020 -18.00 13.36 -7.95
CA GLN A 1020 -16.85 12.52 -8.28
C GLN A 1020 -17.21 11.11 -8.76
N ILE A 1021 -18.46 10.65 -8.59
CA ILE A 1021 -18.89 9.35 -9.13
C ILE A 1021 -18.92 9.38 -10.67
N PRO A 1022 -18.19 8.48 -11.35
CA PRO A 1022 -18.30 8.34 -12.79
C PRO A 1022 -19.67 7.75 -13.15
N LEU A 1023 -20.51 8.57 -13.79
CA LEU A 1023 -21.82 8.17 -14.32
C LEU A 1023 -21.74 8.10 -15.84
N THR A 1024 -21.08 7.05 -16.34
CA THR A 1024 -20.96 6.68 -17.75
C THR A 1024 -21.23 5.18 -17.94
N PRO A 1025 -21.75 4.73 -19.09
CA PRO A 1025 -21.96 3.31 -19.34
C PRO A 1025 -20.64 2.53 -19.21
N GLY A 1026 -20.59 1.53 -18.33
CA GLY A 1026 -19.40 0.72 -18.07
C GLY A 1026 -18.38 1.31 -17.06
N SER A 1027 -18.69 2.42 -16.41
CA SER A 1027 -17.87 2.97 -15.31
C SER A 1027 -17.79 2.01 -14.12
N HIS A 1028 -16.60 1.85 -13.54
CA HIS A 1028 -16.44 1.18 -12.25
C HIS A 1028 -16.51 2.23 -11.14
N TRP A 1029 -17.28 1.96 -10.08
CA TRP A 1029 -17.35 2.81 -8.89
C TRP A 1029 -16.31 2.36 -7.85
N PRO A 1030 -15.72 3.28 -7.06
CA PRO A 1030 -14.70 2.91 -6.08
C PRO A 1030 -15.28 2.04 -4.96
N GLY A 1031 -14.49 1.09 -4.45
CA GLY A 1031 -14.91 0.17 -3.38
C GLY A 1031 -15.76 -1.03 -3.82
N LEU A 1032 -16.09 -1.15 -5.13
CA LEU A 1032 -16.79 -2.32 -5.67
C LEU A 1032 -16.10 -3.64 -5.29
N GLU A 1033 -14.77 -3.72 -5.40
CA GLU A 1033 -13.95 -4.89 -5.07
C GLU A 1033 -14.28 -5.48 -3.68
N LYS A 1034 -14.30 -4.62 -2.65
CA LYS A 1034 -14.58 -5.01 -1.24
C LYS A 1034 -16.04 -5.44 -1.02
N SER A 1035 -16.96 -5.02 -1.89
CA SER A 1035 -18.35 -5.48 -1.88
C SER A 1035 -18.55 -6.79 -2.66
N THR A 1036 -17.76 -7.02 -3.72
CA THR A 1036 -17.85 -8.25 -4.53
C THR A 1036 -17.40 -9.53 -3.80
N GLU A 1037 -16.74 -9.40 -2.65
CA GLU A 1037 -16.50 -10.55 -1.77
C GLU A 1037 -17.75 -10.97 -0.99
N ASN A 1038 -18.65 -10.02 -0.68
CA ASN A 1038 -19.79 -10.22 0.24
C ASN A 1038 -21.16 -10.27 -0.46
N ASP A 1039 -21.41 -9.46 -1.49
CA ASP A 1039 -22.66 -9.45 -2.27
C ASP A 1039 -22.42 -9.00 -3.72
N THR A 1040 -22.07 -9.94 -4.60
CA THR A 1040 -21.84 -9.66 -6.03
C THR A 1040 -23.10 -9.27 -6.80
N ASP A 1041 -24.26 -9.69 -6.31
CA ASP A 1041 -25.46 -9.78 -7.14
C ASP A 1041 -26.26 -8.48 -7.03
N SER A 1042 -26.37 -7.90 -5.83
CA SER A 1042 -26.88 -6.55 -5.62
C SER A 1042 -26.06 -5.51 -6.38
N VAL A 1043 -24.73 -5.63 -6.31
CA VAL A 1043 -23.78 -4.74 -6.99
C VAL A 1043 -23.94 -4.80 -8.52
N ARG A 1044 -23.97 -6.01 -9.09
CA ARG A 1044 -24.18 -6.21 -10.54
C ARG A 1044 -25.57 -5.74 -10.99
N LYS A 1045 -26.60 -5.90 -10.15
CA LYS A 1045 -27.95 -5.39 -10.39
C LYS A 1045 -27.97 -3.86 -10.44
N ILE A 1046 -27.30 -3.17 -9.51
CA ILE A 1046 -27.17 -1.70 -9.50
C ILE A 1046 -26.52 -1.20 -10.80
N MET A 1047 -25.39 -1.78 -11.19
CA MET A 1047 -24.71 -1.41 -12.44
C MET A 1047 -25.58 -1.64 -13.69
N THR A 1048 -26.40 -2.69 -13.69
CA THR A 1048 -27.35 -2.99 -14.77
C THR A 1048 -28.50 -1.97 -14.81
N LEU A 1049 -29.04 -1.57 -13.65
CA LEU A 1049 -30.10 -0.56 -13.55
C LEU A 1049 -29.61 0.83 -13.97
N VAL A 1050 -28.43 1.25 -13.51
CA VAL A 1050 -27.79 2.51 -13.91
C VAL A 1050 -27.45 2.53 -15.40
N GLY A 1051 -26.94 1.41 -15.93
CA GLY A 1051 -26.68 1.25 -17.37
C GLY A 1051 -27.95 1.37 -18.22
N TRP A 1052 -29.04 0.71 -17.80
CA TRP A 1052 -30.35 0.82 -18.46
C TRP A 1052 -30.93 2.24 -18.42
N TRP A 1053 -30.79 2.92 -17.27
CA TRP A 1053 -31.27 4.29 -17.06
C TRP A 1053 -30.60 5.28 -18.03
N LEU A 1054 -29.27 5.24 -18.11
CA LEU A 1054 -28.50 6.11 -19.01
C LEU A 1054 -28.73 5.76 -20.50
N ALA A 1055 -29.03 4.50 -20.83
CA ALA A 1055 -29.31 4.05 -22.19
C ALA A 1055 -30.68 4.50 -22.76
N GLN A 1056 -31.57 5.09 -21.95
CA GLN A 1056 -32.86 5.60 -22.44
C GLN A 1056 -32.73 6.85 -23.32
N ILE A 1057 -31.58 7.52 -23.29
CA ILE A 1057 -31.32 8.77 -24.00
C ILE A 1057 -30.25 8.56 -25.07
N LYS A 1058 -30.39 9.26 -26.20
CA LYS A 1058 -29.45 9.19 -27.32
C LYS A 1058 -28.25 10.11 -27.09
N PRO A 1059 -27.01 9.59 -27.07
CA PRO A 1059 -25.82 10.41 -26.85
C PRO A 1059 -25.59 11.47 -27.94
N GLU A 1060 -26.05 11.23 -29.17
CA GLU A 1060 -25.87 12.13 -30.31
C GLU A 1060 -26.76 13.38 -30.30
N THR A 1061 -27.89 13.35 -29.57
CA THR A 1061 -28.87 14.46 -29.54
C THR A 1061 -29.10 15.06 -28.17
N ALA A 1062 -28.64 14.40 -27.09
CA ALA A 1062 -28.82 14.88 -25.73
C ALA A 1062 -28.03 16.16 -25.43
N SER A 1063 -28.71 17.19 -24.95
CA SER A 1063 -28.06 18.35 -24.36
C SER A 1063 -27.35 18.00 -23.04
N SER A 1064 -26.36 18.82 -22.65
CA SER A 1064 -25.70 18.71 -21.33
C SER A 1064 -26.69 18.83 -20.16
N ALA A 1065 -27.74 19.64 -20.29
CA ALA A 1065 -28.83 19.71 -19.32
C ALA A 1065 -29.60 18.37 -19.19
N THR A 1066 -29.77 17.65 -20.31
CA THR A 1066 -30.44 16.34 -20.35
C THR A 1066 -29.62 15.24 -19.67
N THR A 1067 -28.32 15.16 -20.00
CA THR A 1067 -27.43 14.17 -19.38
C THR A 1067 -27.22 14.45 -17.90
N ASN A 1068 -27.15 15.72 -17.50
CA ASN A 1068 -27.04 16.11 -16.10
C ASN A 1068 -28.34 15.82 -15.31
N ALA A 1069 -29.54 16.08 -15.85
CA ALA A 1069 -30.79 15.73 -15.15
C ALA A 1069 -30.88 14.23 -14.79
N MET A 1070 -30.47 13.34 -15.71
CA MET A 1070 -30.41 11.90 -15.44
C MET A 1070 -29.39 11.50 -14.38
N ARG A 1071 -28.25 12.21 -14.33
CA ARG A 1071 -27.18 11.99 -13.36
C ARG A 1071 -27.56 12.52 -11.98
N ASP A 1072 -28.19 13.69 -11.92
CA ASP A 1072 -28.65 14.32 -10.68
C ASP A 1072 -29.72 13.46 -10.00
N MET A 1073 -30.59 12.78 -10.75
CA MET A 1073 -31.50 11.75 -10.20
C MET A 1073 -30.75 10.57 -9.56
N ILE A 1074 -29.70 10.04 -10.20
CA ILE A 1074 -28.89 8.94 -9.64
C ILE A 1074 -28.14 9.40 -8.38
N ARG A 1075 -27.58 10.61 -8.38
CA ARG A 1075 -26.91 11.20 -7.20
C ARG A 1075 -27.88 11.38 -6.04
N ALA A 1076 -29.08 11.89 -6.31
CA ALA A 1076 -30.12 12.04 -5.29
C ALA A 1076 -30.50 10.67 -4.67
N LEU A 1077 -30.69 9.64 -5.50
CA LEU A 1077 -30.95 8.27 -5.04
C LEU A 1077 -29.81 7.68 -4.18
N LEU A 1078 -28.55 7.99 -4.49
CA LEU A 1078 -27.39 7.54 -3.70
C LEU A 1078 -27.31 8.20 -2.33
N ILE A 1079 -27.52 9.52 -2.27
CA ILE A 1079 -27.55 10.30 -1.02
C ILE A 1079 -28.72 9.85 -0.14
N GLU A 1080 -29.91 9.68 -0.72
CA GLU A 1080 -31.11 9.20 -0.03
C GLU A 1080 -30.97 7.74 0.47
N ALA A 1081 -30.20 6.90 -0.23
CA ALA A 1081 -29.92 5.53 0.21
C ALA A 1081 -28.91 5.44 1.37
N ALA A 1082 -28.02 6.43 1.52
CA ALA A 1082 -27.05 6.47 2.61
C ALA A 1082 -27.65 6.96 3.94
N LEU A 1083 -28.68 7.79 3.88
CA LEU A 1083 -29.44 8.31 5.03
C LEU A 1083 -30.45 7.29 5.57
N GLY A 1084 -29.99 6.05 5.74
CA GLY A 1084 -30.79 4.95 6.26
C GLY A 1084 -31.39 5.25 7.63
N GLU A 1085 -32.53 4.62 7.91
CA GLU A 1085 -33.29 4.87 9.14
C GLU A 1085 -32.41 4.66 10.40
N PRO A 1086 -32.50 5.52 11.43
CA PRO A 1086 -31.71 5.38 12.67
C PRO A 1086 -31.92 4.07 13.44
N GLU A 1087 -32.82 3.21 12.97
CA GLU A 1087 -33.14 1.89 13.50
C GLU A 1087 -32.31 0.77 12.82
N GLU A 1088 -31.62 1.04 11.70
CA GLU A 1088 -30.70 0.08 11.07
C GLU A 1088 -29.39 -0.13 11.86
N ILE A 1089 -28.99 0.85 12.68
CA ILE A 1089 -27.80 0.72 13.55
C ILE A 1089 -28.18 -0.17 14.74
N VAL A 1090 -27.47 -1.27 14.95
CA VAL A 1090 -27.66 -2.11 16.13
C VAL A 1090 -27.20 -1.33 17.36
N ARG A 1091 -28.17 -0.97 18.22
CA ARG A 1091 -27.97 -0.24 19.46
C ARG A 1091 -28.82 -0.84 20.57
N GLY A 1092 -28.38 -0.72 21.80
CA GLY A 1092 -29.12 -1.27 22.93
C GLY A 1092 -28.63 -0.78 24.28
N GLN A 1093 -29.25 -1.27 25.34
CA GLN A 1093 -28.88 -1.00 26.73
C GLN A 1093 -28.53 -2.31 27.45
N VAL A 1094 -27.64 -2.23 28.44
CA VAL A 1094 -27.33 -3.37 29.32
C VAL A 1094 -28.55 -3.66 30.21
N ASN A 1095 -29.22 -4.77 29.96
CA ASN A 1095 -30.40 -5.23 30.70
C ASN A 1095 -30.01 -5.95 32.01
N SER A 1096 -28.90 -6.70 32.00
CA SER A 1096 -28.35 -7.32 33.22
C SER A 1096 -26.82 -7.26 33.26
N VAL A 1097 -26.31 -6.74 34.37
CA VAL A 1097 -24.88 -6.56 34.67
C VAL A 1097 -24.30 -7.84 35.30
N PRO A 1098 -23.10 -8.31 34.90
CA PRO A 1098 -22.41 -9.43 35.55
C PRO A 1098 -21.82 -9.01 36.91
N PRO A 1099 -21.58 -9.96 37.84
CA PRO A 1099 -21.04 -9.64 39.16
C PRO A 1099 -19.60 -9.07 39.12
N LEU A 1100 -18.87 -9.27 38.01
CA LEU A 1100 -17.55 -8.71 37.77
C LEU A 1100 -17.45 -8.24 36.31
N PHE A 1101 -16.91 -7.04 36.09
CA PHE A 1101 -16.62 -6.54 34.75
C PHE A 1101 -15.23 -7.05 34.31
N LYS A 1102 -15.19 -8.26 33.73
CA LYS A 1102 -13.96 -8.95 33.31
C LYS A 1102 -14.11 -9.61 31.94
N PHE A 1103 -12.98 -9.85 31.28
CA PHE A 1103 -12.93 -10.65 30.05
C PHE A 1103 -13.60 -12.01 30.24
N GLY A 1104 -14.46 -12.39 29.29
CA GLY A 1104 -15.15 -13.67 29.26
C GLY A 1104 -16.47 -13.75 30.03
N GLU A 1105 -16.80 -12.75 30.86
CA GLU A 1105 -18.08 -12.67 31.57
C GLU A 1105 -19.26 -12.36 30.63
N ARG A 1106 -20.46 -12.75 31.04
CA ARG A 1106 -21.70 -12.63 30.23
C ARG A 1106 -22.63 -11.55 30.75
N LEU A 1107 -23.20 -10.78 29.84
CA LEU A 1107 -24.19 -9.75 30.12
C LEU A 1107 -25.37 -9.85 29.15
N ARG A 1108 -26.55 -9.37 29.55
CA ARG A 1108 -27.71 -9.30 28.66
C ARG A 1108 -27.92 -7.88 28.16
N LEU A 1109 -28.28 -7.78 26.89
CA LEU A 1109 -28.52 -6.57 26.14
C LEU A 1109 -29.98 -6.53 25.71
N LYS A 1110 -30.60 -5.36 25.80
CA LYS A 1110 -31.85 -5.07 25.12
C LYS A 1110 -31.53 -4.30 23.85
N LEU A 1111 -31.43 -5.00 22.73
CA LEU A 1111 -31.16 -4.41 21.41
C LEU A 1111 -32.43 -3.81 20.81
N ASN A 1112 -32.28 -2.91 19.84
CA ASN A 1112 -33.36 -2.31 19.07
C ASN A 1112 -33.95 -3.24 17.99
N ARG A 1113 -33.23 -4.28 17.59
CA ARG A 1113 -33.65 -5.30 16.64
C ARG A 1113 -32.94 -6.62 16.93
N GLU A 1114 -33.49 -7.73 16.43
CA GLU A 1114 -32.85 -9.05 16.51
C GLU A 1114 -31.62 -9.13 15.60
N VAL A 1115 -30.55 -9.80 16.05
CA VAL A 1115 -29.26 -9.84 15.35
C VAL A 1115 -28.63 -11.24 15.38
N ARG A 1116 -27.92 -11.60 14.31
CA ARG A 1116 -27.21 -12.89 14.24
C ARG A 1116 -26.13 -13.01 15.34
N PRO A 1117 -26.00 -14.18 15.99
CA PRO A 1117 -24.86 -14.53 16.83
C PRO A 1117 -23.50 -14.22 16.18
N GLY A 1118 -22.53 -13.85 17.02
CA GLY A 1118 -21.15 -13.53 16.63
C GLY A 1118 -20.86 -12.05 16.39
N LEU A 1119 -21.86 -11.17 16.36
CA LEU A 1119 -21.64 -9.73 16.14
C LEU A 1119 -20.88 -9.07 17.31
N ASN A 1120 -19.84 -8.30 16.99
CA ASN A 1120 -19.14 -7.46 17.96
C ASN A 1120 -19.81 -6.09 18.11
N LEU A 1121 -20.02 -5.67 19.35
CA LEU A 1121 -20.57 -4.38 19.76
C LEU A 1121 -19.60 -3.67 20.71
N HIS A 1122 -19.58 -2.33 20.66
CA HIS A 1122 -18.86 -1.50 21.62
C HIS A 1122 -19.76 -1.18 22.81
N LEU A 1123 -19.20 -1.30 24.01
CA LEU A 1123 -19.87 -0.98 25.27
C LEU A 1123 -19.45 0.42 25.71
N LEU A 1124 -20.43 1.30 25.91
CA LEU A 1124 -20.26 2.72 26.19
C LEU A 1124 -20.73 3.07 27.61
N ASP A 1125 -20.00 3.94 28.31
CA ASP A 1125 -20.44 4.50 29.58
C ASP A 1125 -21.51 5.60 29.40
N THR A 1126 -21.99 6.15 30.52
CA THR A 1126 -22.94 7.26 30.55
C THR A 1126 -22.41 8.57 29.94
N GLN A 1127 -21.10 8.65 29.63
CA GLN A 1127 -20.45 9.75 28.93
C GLN A 1127 -20.15 9.41 27.45
N GLN A 1128 -20.71 8.31 26.93
CA GLN A 1128 -20.48 7.79 25.57
C GLN A 1128 -19.02 7.39 25.27
N ARG A 1129 -18.22 7.07 26.29
CA ARG A 1129 -16.84 6.57 26.13
C ARG A 1129 -16.80 5.05 26.04
N ILE A 1130 -15.95 4.51 25.17
CA ILE A 1130 -15.80 3.06 25.00
C ILE A 1130 -15.09 2.46 26.22
N VAL A 1131 -15.80 1.57 26.92
CA VAL A 1131 -15.34 0.90 28.16
C VAL A 1131 -14.86 -0.53 27.88
N GLY A 1132 -15.38 -1.15 26.82
CA GLY A 1132 -15.02 -2.50 26.39
C GLY A 1132 -15.70 -2.90 25.08
N LYS A 1133 -15.45 -4.13 24.64
CA LYS A 1133 -16.12 -4.78 23.51
C LYS A 1133 -16.84 -6.03 23.99
N VAL A 1134 -17.98 -6.30 23.37
CA VAL A 1134 -18.82 -7.46 23.68
C VAL A 1134 -19.21 -8.17 22.38
N GLN A 1135 -19.23 -9.49 22.39
CA GLN A 1135 -19.65 -10.31 21.26
C GLN A 1135 -20.99 -10.96 21.58
N LEU A 1136 -21.95 -10.85 20.66
CA LEU A 1136 -23.25 -11.52 20.77
C LEU A 1136 -23.07 -13.04 20.72
N GLU A 1137 -23.61 -13.77 21.69
CA GLU A 1137 -23.60 -15.25 21.68
C GLU A 1137 -24.93 -15.83 21.20
N ASP A 1138 -26.07 -15.28 21.64
CA ASP A 1138 -27.42 -15.74 21.28
C ASP A 1138 -28.48 -14.70 21.66
N GLU A 1139 -29.71 -14.82 21.17
CA GLU A 1139 -30.82 -13.91 21.46
C GLU A 1139 -32.14 -14.64 21.80
N ASP A 1140 -32.74 -14.29 22.95
CA ASP A 1140 -33.99 -14.88 23.42
C ASP A 1140 -35.05 -13.82 23.80
N LYS A 1141 -36.22 -14.28 24.25
CA LYS A 1141 -37.38 -13.43 24.62
C LYS A 1141 -37.11 -12.42 25.75
N TYR A 1142 -35.98 -12.52 26.46
CA TYR A 1142 -35.56 -11.62 27.53
C TYR A 1142 -34.36 -10.74 27.13
N GLY A 1143 -33.99 -10.74 25.85
CA GLY A 1143 -32.91 -9.96 25.25
C GLY A 1143 -31.67 -10.77 24.90
N ALA A 1144 -30.76 -10.16 24.15
CA ALA A 1144 -29.58 -10.83 23.63
C ALA A 1144 -28.49 -11.04 24.69
N THR A 1145 -27.96 -12.26 24.76
CA THR A 1145 -26.77 -12.59 25.57
C THR A 1145 -25.51 -12.24 24.80
N ALA A 1146 -24.63 -11.47 25.44
CA ALA A 1146 -23.31 -11.12 24.91
C ALA A 1146 -22.20 -11.42 25.93
N ARG A 1147 -21.03 -11.79 25.43
CA ARG A 1147 -19.83 -12.09 26.18
C ARG A 1147 -18.83 -10.94 26.05
N ILE A 1148 -18.24 -10.50 27.16
CA ILE A 1148 -17.20 -9.46 27.14
C ILE A 1148 -15.94 -10.03 26.48
N THR A 1149 -15.55 -9.48 25.34
CA THR A 1149 -14.35 -9.86 24.58
C THR A 1149 -13.17 -8.92 24.81
N GLU A 1150 -13.41 -7.71 25.31
CA GLU A 1150 -12.34 -6.76 25.65
C GLU A 1150 -12.78 -5.82 26.78
N VAL A 1151 -11.88 -5.55 27.73
CA VAL A 1151 -12.08 -4.56 28.79
C VAL A 1151 -11.03 -3.48 28.62
N ILE A 1152 -11.45 -2.29 28.18
CA ILE A 1152 -10.57 -1.16 27.90
C ILE A 1152 -10.36 -0.32 29.17
N ASN A 1153 -11.40 -0.15 29.99
CA ASN A 1153 -11.31 0.52 31.28
C ASN A 1153 -11.80 -0.40 32.42
N ALA A 1154 -10.85 -1.08 33.08
CA ALA A 1154 -11.14 -1.97 34.21
C ALA A 1154 -11.59 -1.24 35.49
N SER A 1155 -11.55 0.10 35.53
CA SER A 1155 -11.95 0.92 36.68
C SER A 1155 -13.44 1.28 36.66
N ALA A 1156 -14.15 1.03 35.55
CA ALA A 1156 -15.54 1.39 35.38
C ALA A 1156 -16.48 0.36 36.03
N SER A 1157 -17.34 0.81 36.95
CA SER A 1157 -18.45 0.00 37.46
C SER A 1157 -19.56 -0.07 36.41
N LEU A 1158 -19.75 -1.23 35.79
CA LEU A 1158 -20.80 -1.43 34.79
C LEU A 1158 -22.20 -1.22 35.38
N THR A 1159 -23.03 -0.39 34.75
CA THR A 1159 -24.44 -0.19 35.15
C THR A 1159 -25.39 -0.50 33.98
N THR A 1160 -26.69 -0.59 34.26
CA THR A 1160 -27.72 -0.78 33.22
C THR A 1160 -27.94 0.45 32.34
N GLU A 1161 -27.39 1.60 32.71
CA GLU A 1161 -27.41 2.84 31.91
C GLU A 1161 -26.40 2.80 30.76
N PHE A 1162 -25.49 1.83 30.75
CA PHE A 1162 -24.49 1.68 29.70
C PHE A 1162 -25.17 1.23 28.40
N THR A 1163 -24.81 1.88 27.30
CA THR A 1163 -25.33 1.58 25.97
C THR A 1163 -24.35 0.73 25.18
N VAL A 1164 -24.87 -0.16 24.33
CA VAL A 1164 -24.10 -0.85 23.30
C VAL A 1164 -24.42 -0.29 21.93
N ILE A 1165 -23.42 -0.21 21.06
CA ILE A 1165 -23.60 0.18 19.66
C ILE A 1165 -22.66 -0.60 18.73
N GLN A 1166 -23.16 -0.94 17.55
CA GLN A 1166 -22.33 -1.44 16.45
C GLN A 1166 -21.66 -0.25 15.76
N VAL A 1167 -20.41 0.03 16.13
CA VAL A 1167 -19.57 1.00 15.40
C VAL A 1167 -19.02 0.32 14.15
N ALA A 1168 -19.27 0.90 12.98
CA ALA A 1168 -18.51 0.54 11.79
C ALA A 1168 -17.05 1.00 11.98
N ASN A 1169 -16.08 0.08 11.88
CA ASN A 1169 -14.67 0.42 12.06
C ASN A 1169 -14.27 1.59 11.13
N LYS A 1170 -13.79 2.69 11.74
CA LYS A 1170 -13.71 4.07 11.22
C LYS A 1170 -15.07 4.78 11.08
N LEU A 1171 -15.46 5.52 12.14
CA LEU A 1171 -15.74 6.96 12.11
C LEU A 1171 -16.24 7.47 13.48
N ILE A 1172 -15.31 7.88 14.35
CA ILE A 1172 -15.54 8.94 15.34
C ILE A 1172 -14.30 9.84 15.30
N LEU A 1173 -14.40 10.93 14.53
CA LEU A 1173 -13.59 12.13 14.71
C LEU A 1173 -14.56 13.22 15.18
N GLY A 1174 -14.25 13.79 16.35
CA GLY A 1174 -15.10 14.69 17.13
C GLY A 1174 -14.56 14.80 18.54
#